data_AF-A0A9N9R9S5-F1
#
_entry.id   AF-A0A9N9R9S5-F1
#
_cell.length_a   1.000
_cell.length_b   1.000
_cell.length_c   1.000
_cell.angle_alpha   90.00
_cell.angle_beta   90.00
_cell.angle_gamma   90.00
#
_symmetry.space_group_name_H-M   'P 1'
#
loop_
_entity.id
_entity.type
_entity.pdbx_description
1 polymer ?
#
loop_
_entity_poly.entity_id
_entity_poly.type
_entity_poly.pdbx_seq_one_letter_code
_entity_poly.pdbx_strand_id
1 'polypeptide(L)'
;MLLSLIAIYIDLLFSENITMLLRKRGVLLLTILVIIKSSEQHGSGAPSGACFDQMPRHSTILPQSSVPPYIIVPSTSQVRQGDTLNVTIGSPAGAPLPIGGFILQARSIQNTDTIIGRFVSVPDNAITHLITCSNENDTATHSNPQEKPALTFQWKAPTDFLGGVEFKATVAQSYATFWRNVESPLVEVVRPDTVITTNVPTPAAPTTTQAPPVILENQPSPSTETRDLIYQGCDDTKLCFGVPQNCIRQGNCKAIVAVLVEGDKYTFEIQGTDNPKYVATALSMDNKMGDDSAMECVRNDNGRVSIFTSWTYPKAEPYVSRSDSPQDIVQLKDFTLINGKLYCKFTRNVVSTVKGQTFDLANNKYNLMVVSGDSMKDAERVGFHNLAYESTGEPLALASVGPTTGASKLLLKLHGSFMIAAWVGSASIGILLARYFRQVWVGRQMGGKDIWFAYHRILMVMTWLLTVCGFIIILVEVGGWSTTGDNPHAITGIVTVVLCFIQPIGAYFRPHPGTKKRPIFNWLHWLVGNAAHILGIATIFLAVYLQKAELPRWSVYILAAFVIFHVIVHIILSLTVCVSDGRISNGRVNAFPMKDMLGQTRQTSQVDRSTDAPFSSFRRLLLGIYAPIILILAVAMICLVALAPINSTYNNIMGA
;
A
#
# COMPACT_ATOMS: atom_id res chain seq x y z
N MET A 1 -29.18 18.85 -15.83
CA MET A 1 -29.89 17.91 -16.74
C MET A 1 -28.99 16.79 -17.23
N LEU A 2 -27.88 17.05 -17.94
CA LEU A 2 -26.95 15.98 -18.38
C LEU A 2 -26.21 15.31 -17.19
N LEU A 3 -25.79 16.10 -16.20
CA LEU A 3 -25.23 15.60 -14.93
C LEU A 3 -26.25 14.82 -14.10
N SER A 4 -27.52 15.20 -14.17
CA SER A 4 -28.63 14.51 -13.50
C SER A 4 -28.95 13.17 -14.16
N LEU A 5 -28.86 13.10 -15.50
CA LEU A 5 -28.98 11.85 -16.25
C LEU A 5 -27.80 10.90 -16.01
N ILE A 6 -26.59 11.43 -15.77
CA ILE A 6 -25.41 10.64 -15.41
C ILE A 6 -25.52 10.13 -13.97
N ALA A 7 -26.02 10.94 -13.02
CA ALA A 7 -26.30 10.49 -11.65
C ALA A 7 -27.37 9.39 -11.62
N ILE A 8 -28.47 9.55 -12.37
CA ILE A 8 -29.51 8.53 -12.50
C ILE A 8 -28.97 7.24 -13.16
N TYR A 9 -28.07 7.35 -14.13
CA TYR A 9 -27.44 6.19 -14.78
C TYR A 9 -26.42 5.47 -13.87
N ILE A 10 -25.75 6.22 -12.99
CA ILE A 10 -24.86 5.68 -11.95
C ILE A 10 -25.70 5.01 -10.84
N ASP A 11 -26.79 5.62 -10.38
CA ASP A 11 -27.71 5.02 -9.40
C ASP A 11 -28.39 3.75 -9.96
N LEU A 12 -28.71 3.72 -11.27
CA LEU A 12 -29.21 2.52 -11.96
C LEU A 12 -28.16 1.41 -12.11
N LEU A 13 -26.86 1.74 -12.06
CA LEU A 13 -25.77 0.77 -12.07
C LEU A 13 -25.48 0.19 -10.67
N PHE A 14 -25.92 0.86 -9.59
CA PHE A 14 -25.67 0.48 -8.20
C PHE A 14 -26.92 0.05 -7.40
N SER A 15 -28.13 0.17 -7.94
CA SER A 15 -29.35 -0.37 -7.31
C SER A 15 -29.43 -1.89 -7.44
N GLU A 16 -29.67 -2.57 -6.32
CA GLU A 16 -29.81 -4.01 -6.15
C GLU A 16 -30.63 -4.68 -7.27
N ASN A 17 -29.97 -5.40 -8.20
CA ASN A 17 -30.52 -6.52 -8.98
C ASN A 17 -29.49 -7.10 -9.99
N ILE A 18 -28.26 -7.39 -9.54
CA ILE A 18 -27.29 -8.19 -10.33
C ILE A 18 -27.50 -9.68 -10.02
N THR A 19 -28.60 -10.26 -10.50
CA THR A 19 -28.79 -11.72 -10.56
C THR A 19 -29.37 -12.22 -11.89
N MET A 20 -29.63 -11.35 -12.86
CA MET A 20 -30.22 -11.77 -14.14
C MET A 20 -29.57 -11.12 -15.37
N LEU A 21 -28.25 -11.32 -15.56
CA LEU A 21 -27.62 -11.17 -16.89
C LEU A 21 -26.31 -11.98 -17.06
N LEU A 22 -26.02 -12.91 -16.14
CA LEU A 22 -24.88 -13.84 -16.20
C LEU A 22 -25.24 -15.19 -16.84
N ARG A 23 -26.15 -15.20 -17.83
CA ARG A 23 -26.57 -16.44 -18.50
C ARG A 23 -26.30 -16.36 -20.00
N LYS A 24 -25.01 -16.32 -20.39
CA LYS A 24 -24.46 -16.87 -21.67
C LYS A 24 -22.98 -16.60 -22.00
N ARG A 25 -22.14 -16.14 -21.07
CA ARG A 25 -20.67 -16.04 -21.29
C ARG A 25 -19.82 -16.55 -20.10
N GLY A 26 -20.29 -17.62 -19.46
CA GLY A 26 -19.66 -18.23 -18.28
C GLY A 26 -18.64 -19.33 -18.58
N VAL A 27 -17.77 -19.17 -19.58
CA VAL A 27 -16.73 -20.18 -19.88
C VAL A 27 -15.30 -19.60 -19.90
N LEU A 28 -15.12 -18.28 -19.98
CA LEU A 28 -13.78 -17.67 -19.98
C LEU A 28 -13.36 -17.06 -18.62
N LEU A 29 -14.31 -16.80 -17.72
CA LEU A 29 -14.03 -16.28 -16.37
C LEU A 29 -13.89 -17.39 -15.30
N LEU A 30 -14.29 -18.62 -15.61
CA LEU A 30 -14.27 -19.73 -14.65
C LEU A 30 -12.90 -20.43 -14.58
N THR A 31 -12.04 -20.26 -15.58
CA THR A 31 -10.71 -20.91 -15.63
C THR A 31 -9.63 -20.15 -14.85
N ILE A 32 -9.85 -18.90 -14.47
CA ILE A 32 -8.90 -18.11 -13.67
C ILE A 32 -9.22 -18.16 -12.15
N LEU A 33 -10.40 -18.65 -11.76
CA LEU A 33 -10.83 -18.74 -10.35
C LEU A 33 -10.64 -20.13 -9.70
N VAL A 34 -10.08 -21.13 -10.42
CA VAL A 34 -9.93 -22.53 -9.93
C VAL A 34 -8.49 -22.88 -9.50
N ILE A 35 -7.58 -21.90 -9.40
CA ILE A 35 -6.22 -22.11 -8.84
C ILE A 35 -6.01 -21.29 -7.56
N ILE A 36 -7.03 -21.21 -6.71
CA ILE A 36 -6.82 -20.93 -5.30
C ILE A 36 -7.11 -22.26 -4.62
N LYS A 37 -6.05 -23.01 -4.30
CA LYS A 37 -6.20 -24.04 -3.28
C LYS A 37 -6.73 -23.33 -2.04
N SER A 38 -7.92 -23.70 -1.60
CA SER A 38 -8.36 -23.45 -0.23
C SER A 38 -7.28 -24.04 0.68
N SER A 39 -6.38 -23.21 1.17
CA SER A 39 -5.55 -23.61 2.30
C SER A 39 -6.51 -23.69 3.47
N GLU A 40 -6.88 -24.90 3.89
CA GLU A 40 -7.52 -25.09 5.18
C GLU A 40 -6.52 -24.62 6.24
N GLN A 41 -6.71 -23.39 6.69
CA GLN A 41 -5.89 -22.75 7.69
C GLN A 41 -6.45 -23.18 9.05
N HIS A 42 -5.96 -24.31 9.58
CA HIS A 42 -6.39 -24.80 10.88
C HIS A 42 -5.77 -23.93 11.99
N GLY A 43 -6.47 -22.88 12.39
CA GLY A 43 -6.12 -22.01 13.51
C GLY A 43 -6.45 -22.61 14.89
N SER A 44 -6.56 -23.93 15.00
CA SER A 44 -7.09 -24.63 16.19
C SER A 44 -6.02 -24.97 17.23
N GLY A 45 -4.91 -24.22 17.28
CA GLY A 45 -3.82 -24.47 18.24
C GLY A 45 -2.58 -25.14 17.68
N ALA A 46 -1.56 -25.25 18.52
CA ALA A 46 -0.31 -25.91 18.15
C ALA A 46 -0.51 -27.44 18.04
N PRO A 47 -0.09 -28.08 16.92
CA PRO A 47 -0.17 -29.54 16.80
C PRO A 47 0.85 -30.22 17.71
N SER A 48 0.65 -31.50 18.02
CA SER A 48 1.59 -32.30 18.82
C SER A 48 3.01 -32.34 18.23
N GLY A 49 3.14 -32.20 16.90
CA GLY A 49 4.45 -32.06 16.27
C GLY A 49 5.26 -30.87 16.79
N ALA A 50 4.63 -29.78 17.27
CA ALA A 50 5.29 -28.59 17.79
C ALA A 50 5.72 -28.71 19.27
N CYS A 51 5.43 -29.82 19.95
CA CYS A 51 5.69 -29.98 21.39
C CYS A 51 7.15 -29.77 21.80
N PHE A 52 8.10 -30.29 21.02
CA PHE A 52 9.52 -30.30 21.40
C PHE A 52 10.25 -29.03 20.99
N ASP A 53 10.07 -28.58 19.75
CA ASP A 53 10.71 -27.36 19.26
C ASP A 53 9.90 -26.09 19.58
N GLN A 54 8.64 -26.20 19.99
CA GLN A 54 7.70 -25.08 20.18
C GLN A 54 7.63 -24.18 18.94
N MET A 55 7.80 -24.75 17.74
CA MET A 55 7.76 -23.99 16.48
C MET A 55 6.38 -24.08 15.83
N PRO A 56 5.79 -22.94 15.42
CA PRO A 56 4.63 -22.94 14.55
C PRO A 56 4.92 -23.70 13.25
N ARG A 57 3.99 -24.54 12.79
CA ARG A 57 4.16 -25.37 11.60
C ARG A 57 3.76 -24.64 10.31
N HIS A 58 4.32 -23.45 10.12
CA HIS A 58 4.23 -22.65 8.90
C HIS A 58 5.64 -22.44 8.33
N SER A 59 5.98 -23.17 7.27
CA SER A 59 7.36 -23.44 6.80
C SER A 59 8.17 -22.24 6.27
N THR A 60 7.63 -21.02 6.34
CA THR A 60 8.24 -19.81 5.75
C THR A 60 8.52 -18.70 6.75
N ILE A 61 8.07 -18.82 8.00
CA ILE A 61 8.11 -17.72 8.99
C ILE A 61 9.07 -18.11 10.12
N LEU A 62 10.09 -17.27 10.32
CA LEU A 62 11.09 -17.43 11.37
C LEU A 62 10.70 -16.64 12.63
N PRO A 63 11.14 -17.08 13.82
CA PRO A 63 10.93 -16.32 15.05
C PRO A 63 11.61 -14.95 14.98
N GLN A 64 11.03 -13.96 15.66
CA GLN A 64 11.67 -12.65 15.83
C GLN A 64 12.97 -12.79 16.64
N SER A 65 13.98 -12.00 16.29
CA SER A 65 15.28 -11.96 16.98
C SER A 65 15.34 -10.90 18.09
N SER A 66 14.31 -10.07 18.22
CA SER A 66 14.17 -9.06 19.28
C SER A 66 13.83 -9.71 20.63
N VAL A 67 13.95 -8.94 21.71
CA VAL A 67 13.55 -9.42 23.04
C VAL A 67 12.04 -9.66 23.00
N PRO A 68 11.53 -10.77 23.55
CA PRO A 68 10.09 -11.00 23.56
C PRO A 68 9.37 -9.90 24.35
N PRO A 69 8.32 -9.27 23.79
CA PRO A 69 7.50 -8.28 24.49
C PRO A 69 6.52 -8.95 25.49
N TYR A 70 6.63 -10.26 25.65
CA TYR A 70 5.82 -11.09 26.53
C TYR A 70 6.68 -11.67 27.65
N ILE A 71 6.08 -11.86 28.81
CA ILE A 71 6.69 -12.53 29.96
C ILE A 71 5.77 -13.62 30.50
N ILE A 72 6.37 -14.55 31.23
CA ILE A 72 5.66 -15.57 31.98
C ILE A 72 5.91 -15.32 33.48
N VAL A 73 4.83 -15.15 34.24
CA VAL A 73 4.86 -14.82 35.67
C VAL A 73 4.20 -15.93 36.47
N PRO A 74 4.98 -16.77 37.16
CA PRO A 74 4.47 -17.69 38.17
C PRO A 74 4.03 -16.93 39.44
N SER A 75 2.99 -17.40 40.14
CA SER A 75 2.49 -16.74 41.35
C SER A 75 3.43 -16.85 42.56
N THR A 76 4.29 -17.87 42.60
CA THR A 76 5.28 -18.13 43.65
C THR A 76 6.55 -18.72 43.04
N SER A 77 7.70 -18.52 43.70
CA SER A 77 8.98 -19.14 43.30
C SER A 77 9.15 -20.59 43.79
N GLN A 78 8.25 -21.06 44.64
CA GLN A 78 8.26 -22.42 45.18
C GLN A 78 6.84 -23.00 45.18
N VAL A 79 6.74 -24.30 44.93
CA VAL A 79 5.49 -25.07 44.94
C VAL A 79 5.75 -26.46 45.50
N ARG A 80 4.88 -26.96 46.37
CA ARG A 80 5.02 -28.32 46.90
C ARG A 80 4.60 -29.35 45.87
N GLN A 81 5.19 -30.53 45.96
CA GLN A 81 4.75 -31.71 45.21
C GLN A 81 3.24 -31.92 45.35
N GLY A 82 2.53 -32.01 44.23
CA GLY A 82 1.07 -32.17 44.20
C GLY A 82 0.25 -30.89 44.41
N ASP A 83 0.87 -29.75 44.74
CA ASP A 83 0.18 -28.46 44.83
C ASP A 83 0.05 -27.80 43.43
N THR A 84 -0.84 -26.81 43.35
CA THR A 84 -1.11 -26.03 42.13
C THR A 84 -0.51 -24.63 42.21
N LEU A 85 -0.04 -24.14 41.07
CA LEU A 85 0.59 -22.84 40.86
C LEU A 85 -0.13 -22.09 39.74
N ASN A 86 -0.39 -20.80 39.92
CA ASN A 86 -0.90 -19.95 38.85
C ASN A 86 0.26 -19.44 37.99
N VAL A 87 0.12 -19.52 36.68
CA VAL A 87 1.13 -19.11 35.70
C VAL A 87 0.48 -18.18 34.69
N THR A 88 0.94 -16.93 34.62
CA THR A 88 0.35 -15.92 33.75
C THR A 88 1.27 -15.61 32.58
N ILE A 89 0.76 -15.69 31.35
CA ILE A 89 1.41 -15.16 30.15
C ILE A 89 0.82 -13.78 29.87
N GLY A 90 1.67 -12.77 29.75
CA GLY A 90 1.24 -11.39 29.50
C GLY A 90 2.41 -10.49 29.12
N SER A 91 2.27 -9.19 29.32
CA SER A 91 3.32 -8.20 29.03
C SER A 91 4.02 -7.72 30.32
N PRO A 92 5.32 -7.35 30.26
CA PRO A 92 6.11 -6.99 31.45
C PRO A 92 5.64 -5.76 32.23
N ALA A 93 4.85 -4.88 31.61
CA ALA A 93 4.33 -3.66 32.23
C ALA A 93 2.79 -3.59 32.24
N GLY A 94 2.09 -4.69 31.96
CA GLY A 94 0.63 -4.70 31.86
C GLY A 94 0.06 -4.02 30.60
N ALA A 95 0.90 -3.69 29.61
CA ALA A 95 0.46 -3.23 28.31
C ALA A 95 -0.51 -4.24 27.66
N PRO A 96 -1.61 -3.80 27.01
CA PRO A 96 -2.61 -4.67 26.39
C PRO A 96 -2.12 -5.26 25.06
N LEU A 97 -1.05 -6.05 25.13
CA LEU A 97 -0.44 -6.73 23.99
C LEU A 97 -1.30 -7.94 23.57
N PRO A 98 -1.82 -7.99 22.33
CA PRO A 98 -2.68 -9.08 21.89
C PRO A 98 -1.89 -10.38 21.69
N ILE A 99 -2.40 -11.48 22.24
CA ILE A 99 -1.88 -12.84 22.01
C ILE A 99 -2.73 -13.53 20.95
N GLY A 100 -2.24 -13.61 19.72
CA GLY A 100 -2.90 -14.33 18.62
C GLY A 100 -2.84 -15.86 18.81
N GLY A 101 -1.69 -16.37 19.27
CA GLY A 101 -1.51 -17.80 19.55
C GLY A 101 -0.36 -18.06 20.53
N PHE A 102 -0.35 -19.24 21.14
CA PHE A 102 0.74 -19.65 22.02
C PHE A 102 0.84 -21.18 22.13
N ILE A 103 1.99 -21.66 22.60
CA ILE A 103 2.19 -22.99 23.19
C ILE A 103 3.01 -22.81 24.47
N LEU A 104 2.54 -23.36 25.60
CA LEU A 104 3.13 -23.19 26.94
C LEU A 104 3.40 -24.57 27.56
N GLN A 105 4.61 -24.74 28.10
CA GLN A 105 5.04 -25.96 28.80
C GLN A 105 5.87 -25.61 30.04
N ALA A 106 5.85 -26.50 31.02
CA ALA A 106 6.81 -26.52 32.13
C ALA A 106 7.93 -27.51 31.80
N ARG A 107 9.19 -27.08 31.86
CA ARG A 107 10.36 -27.91 31.51
C ARG A 107 11.36 -27.96 32.66
N SER A 108 12.06 -29.08 32.78
CA SER A 108 13.13 -29.25 33.78
C SER A 108 14.34 -28.40 33.43
N ILE A 109 14.97 -27.78 34.44
CA ILE A 109 16.24 -27.05 34.23
C ILE A 109 17.44 -27.95 33.96
N GLN A 110 17.36 -29.23 34.37
CA GLN A 110 18.45 -30.19 34.15
C GLN A 110 18.45 -30.71 32.70
N ASN A 111 17.26 -30.83 32.11
CA ASN A 111 17.07 -31.21 30.72
C ASN A 111 15.84 -30.49 30.18
N THR A 112 16.06 -29.46 29.37
CA THR A 112 15.00 -28.60 28.82
C THR A 112 14.06 -29.33 27.85
N ASP A 113 14.38 -30.55 27.43
CA ASP A 113 13.48 -31.38 26.61
C ASP A 113 12.50 -32.20 27.46
N THR A 114 12.67 -32.23 28.77
CA THR A 114 11.78 -32.97 29.69
C THR A 114 10.64 -32.07 30.17
N ILE A 115 9.41 -32.42 29.81
CA ILE A 115 8.18 -31.71 30.24
C ILE A 115 7.77 -32.22 31.63
N ILE A 116 7.51 -31.29 32.55
CA ILE A 116 7.22 -31.57 33.96
C ILE A 116 5.81 -31.07 34.34
N GLY A 117 5.07 -31.91 35.06
CA GLY A 117 3.75 -31.57 35.60
C GLY A 117 2.64 -31.54 34.55
N ARG A 118 1.49 -30.99 34.93
CA ARG A 118 0.31 -30.87 34.06
C ARG A 118 -0.51 -29.64 34.37
N PHE A 119 -1.19 -29.10 33.37
CA PHE A 119 -2.19 -28.07 33.54
C PHE A 119 -3.51 -28.69 33.98
N VAL A 120 -4.16 -28.10 34.99
CA VAL A 120 -5.43 -28.60 35.55
C VAL A 120 -6.62 -27.75 35.16
N SER A 121 -6.39 -26.49 34.81
CA SER A 121 -7.42 -25.60 34.27
C SER A 121 -6.82 -24.56 33.32
N VAL A 122 -7.64 -24.15 32.37
CA VAL A 122 -7.36 -23.07 31.42
C VAL A 122 -8.29 -21.89 31.70
N PRO A 123 -7.90 -20.64 31.37
CA PRO A 123 -8.70 -19.46 31.69
C PRO A 123 -10.04 -19.42 30.95
N ASP A 124 -10.09 -19.91 29.70
CA ASP A 124 -11.31 -19.97 28.90
C ASP A 124 -11.22 -21.06 27.82
N ASN A 125 -12.11 -22.05 27.90
CA ASN A 125 -12.16 -23.20 26.98
C ASN A 125 -12.53 -22.82 25.52
N ALA A 126 -13.11 -21.65 25.28
CA ALA A 126 -13.45 -21.19 23.93
C ALA A 126 -12.20 -20.75 23.14
N ILE A 127 -11.20 -20.21 23.85
CA ILE A 127 -9.99 -19.62 23.27
C ILE A 127 -8.71 -20.39 23.59
N THR A 128 -8.76 -21.32 24.56
CA THR A 128 -7.61 -22.15 24.99
C THR A 128 -8.02 -23.60 25.22
N HIS A 129 -7.07 -24.52 25.08
CA HIS A 129 -7.25 -25.93 25.44
C HIS A 129 -5.91 -26.57 25.82
N LEU A 130 -5.98 -27.80 26.32
CA LEU A 130 -4.83 -28.60 26.73
C LEU A 130 -4.58 -29.71 25.72
N ILE A 131 -3.31 -29.98 25.45
CA ILE A 131 -2.86 -31.08 24.62
C ILE A 131 -1.87 -31.94 25.40
N THR A 132 -1.71 -33.17 24.93
CA THR A 132 -0.77 -34.15 25.49
C THR A 132 0.44 -34.25 24.57
N CYS A 133 1.61 -33.84 25.07
CA CYS A 133 2.88 -33.97 24.37
C CYS A 133 3.67 -35.20 24.84
N SER A 134 3.87 -35.33 26.15
CA SER A 134 4.52 -36.45 26.82
C SER A 134 3.59 -37.08 27.86
N ASN A 135 2.95 -36.25 28.69
CA ASN A 135 1.99 -36.65 29.71
C ASN A 135 0.65 -35.96 29.51
N GLU A 136 -0.41 -36.53 30.07
CA GLU A 136 -1.77 -36.01 29.94
C GLU A 136 -1.85 -34.54 30.40
N ASN A 137 -2.34 -33.67 29.51
CA ASN A 137 -2.55 -32.24 29.75
C ASN A 137 -1.27 -31.47 30.17
N ASP A 138 -0.10 -31.89 29.67
CA ASP A 138 1.19 -31.28 30.01
C ASP A 138 1.48 -29.98 29.25
N THR A 139 0.65 -29.63 28.26
CA THR A 139 0.89 -28.50 27.37
C THR A 139 -0.40 -27.71 27.14
N ALA A 140 -0.34 -26.39 27.26
CA ALA A 140 -1.45 -25.50 26.97
C ALA A 140 -1.26 -24.78 25.63
N THR A 141 -2.32 -24.64 24.83
CA THR A 141 -2.31 -23.91 23.57
C THR A 141 -3.64 -23.19 23.31
N HIS A 142 -3.68 -22.37 22.25
CA HIS A 142 -4.85 -21.62 21.82
C HIS A 142 -5.82 -22.52 21.04
N SER A 143 -7.13 -22.23 21.09
CA SER A 143 -8.15 -22.98 20.32
C SER A 143 -8.59 -22.27 19.03
N ASN A 144 -8.25 -20.99 18.90
CA ASN A 144 -8.57 -20.16 17.75
C ASN A 144 -7.55 -19.01 17.60
N PRO A 145 -7.44 -18.36 16.43
CA PRO A 145 -6.49 -17.27 16.20
C PRO A 145 -6.98 -15.90 16.70
N GLN A 146 -8.12 -15.81 17.39
CA GLN A 146 -8.61 -14.52 17.91
C GLN A 146 -7.65 -13.99 18.97
N GLU A 147 -7.51 -12.67 19.03
CA GLU A 147 -6.61 -12.01 19.98
C GLU A 147 -7.10 -12.22 21.41
N LYS A 148 -6.14 -12.53 22.30
CA LYS A 148 -6.40 -12.85 23.71
C LYS A 148 -5.68 -11.84 24.59
N PRO A 149 -6.24 -11.47 25.75
CA PRO A 149 -5.55 -10.68 26.78
C PRO A 149 -4.49 -11.53 27.48
N ALA A 150 -3.92 -11.04 28.58
CA ALA A 150 -3.11 -11.87 29.47
C ALA A 150 -3.89 -13.10 29.95
N LEU A 151 -3.24 -14.27 29.96
CA LEU A 151 -3.86 -15.56 30.23
C LEU A 151 -3.23 -16.19 31.47
N THR A 152 -4.04 -16.57 32.45
CA THR A 152 -3.59 -17.27 33.67
C THR A 152 -4.02 -18.74 33.65
N PHE A 153 -3.04 -19.64 33.75
CA PHE A 153 -3.22 -21.09 33.77
C PHE A 153 -2.95 -21.64 35.17
N GLN A 154 -3.60 -22.74 35.53
CA GLN A 154 -3.25 -23.49 36.74
C GLN A 154 -2.43 -24.72 36.38
N TRP A 155 -1.21 -24.78 36.89
CA TRP A 155 -0.30 -25.89 36.70
C TRP A 155 -0.11 -26.66 38.02
N LYS A 156 -0.10 -27.99 37.96
CA LYS A 156 0.06 -28.88 39.11
C LYS A 156 1.43 -29.56 39.07
N ALA A 157 2.18 -29.42 40.16
CA ALA A 157 3.47 -30.08 40.31
C ALA A 157 3.32 -31.61 40.44
N PRO A 158 4.20 -32.43 39.84
CA PRO A 158 4.19 -33.87 40.03
C PRO A 158 4.46 -34.25 41.49
N THR A 159 3.96 -35.42 41.90
CA THR A 159 4.24 -35.96 43.25
C THR A 159 5.60 -36.65 43.35
N ASP A 160 6.23 -36.95 42.23
CA ASP A 160 7.46 -37.73 42.08
C ASP A 160 8.65 -36.90 41.55
N PHE A 161 8.49 -35.59 41.43
CA PHE A 161 9.54 -34.69 40.94
C PHE A 161 10.01 -33.74 42.05
N LEU A 162 11.33 -33.58 42.18
CA LEU A 162 11.99 -32.57 43.01
C LEU A 162 13.04 -31.86 42.17
N GLY A 163 13.01 -30.53 42.18
CA GLY A 163 13.98 -29.73 41.43
C GLY A 163 13.36 -28.48 40.81
N GLY A 164 14.17 -27.80 40.00
CA GLY A 164 13.79 -26.57 39.32
C GLY A 164 12.99 -26.83 38.05
N VAL A 165 11.92 -26.05 37.86
CA VAL A 165 11.11 -25.99 36.65
C VAL A 165 11.11 -24.57 36.12
N GLU A 166 11.18 -24.45 34.79
CA GLU A 166 11.00 -23.20 34.07
C GLU A 166 9.82 -23.33 33.09
N PHE A 167 8.94 -22.34 33.07
CA PHE A 167 7.87 -22.29 32.09
C PHE A 167 8.41 -21.67 30.80
N LYS A 168 8.21 -22.36 29.69
CA LYS A 168 8.70 -21.97 28.37
C LYS A 168 7.55 -21.89 27.39
N ALA A 169 7.47 -20.77 26.67
CA ALA A 169 6.46 -20.56 25.66
C ALA A 169 7.01 -20.05 24.32
N THR A 170 6.24 -20.33 23.27
CA THR A 170 6.25 -19.55 22.03
C THR A 170 4.97 -18.76 21.99
N VAL A 171 5.08 -17.44 21.78
CA VAL A 171 3.93 -16.52 21.74
C VAL A 171 3.88 -15.83 20.37
N ALA A 172 2.76 -15.98 19.68
CA ALA A 172 2.49 -15.35 18.40
C ALA A 172 1.58 -14.14 18.62
N GLN A 173 2.02 -12.97 18.15
CA GLN A 173 1.20 -11.77 18.11
C GLN A 173 0.29 -11.77 16.88
N SER A 174 0.82 -12.20 15.74
CA SER A 174 0.10 -12.36 14.47
C SER A 174 0.56 -13.63 13.76
N TYR A 175 -0.08 -13.97 12.64
CA TYR A 175 0.37 -15.09 11.80
C TYR A 175 1.84 -14.96 11.36
N ALA A 176 2.31 -13.72 11.13
CA ALA A 176 3.66 -13.44 10.63
C ALA A 176 4.69 -13.08 11.73
N THR A 177 4.25 -12.90 12.98
CA THR A 177 5.09 -12.32 14.04
C THR A 177 4.95 -13.13 15.33
N PHE A 178 6.02 -13.82 15.72
CA PHE A 178 6.08 -14.62 16.94
C PHE A 178 7.48 -14.65 17.56
N TRP A 179 7.54 -14.88 18.87
CA TRP A 179 8.77 -15.05 19.65
C TRP A 179 8.80 -16.44 20.25
N ARG A 180 9.98 -17.06 20.19
CA ARG A 180 10.25 -18.38 20.78
C ARG A 180 11.12 -18.20 22.02
N ASN A 181 11.07 -19.17 22.94
CA ASN A 181 11.87 -19.18 24.18
C ASN A 181 11.52 -18.02 25.10
N VAL A 182 10.23 -17.71 25.25
CA VAL A 182 9.77 -16.87 26.35
C VAL A 182 9.82 -17.72 27.61
N GLU A 183 10.70 -17.38 28.55
CA GLU A 183 11.00 -18.18 29.75
C GLU A 183 10.55 -17.45 31.02
N SER A 184 10.08 -18.20 32.02
CA SER A 184 9.72 -17.65 33.34
C SER A 184 10.92 -17.58 34.28
N PRO A 185 10.82 -16.85 35.40
CA PRO A 185 11.69 -17.10 36.55
C PRO A 185 11.62 -18.58 37.01
N LEU A 186 12.69 -19.04 37.67
CA LEU A 186 12.79 -20.38 38.23
C LEU A 186 11.69 -20.63 39.29
N VAL A 187 11.06 -21.79 39.19
CA VAL A 187 10.15 -22.32 40.22
C VAL A 187 10.72 -23.62 40.79
N GLU A 188 10.93 -23.68 42.10
CA GLU A 188 11.39 -24.91 42.75
C GLU A 188 10.22 -25.77 43.21
N VAL A 189 10.21 -27.04 42.80
CA VAL A 189 9.31 -28.06 43.33
C VAL A 189 9.93 -28.66 44.60
N VAL A 190 9.28 -28.40 45.73
CA VAL A 190 9.76 -28.78 47.08
C VAL A 190 8.91 -29.90 47.68
N ARG A 191 9.42 -30.53 48.76
CA ARG A 191 8.72 -31.62 49.44
C ARG A 191 7.44 -31.13 50.12
N PRO A 192 6.41 -31.99 50.31
CA PRO A 192 5.13 -31.60 50.91
C PRO A 192 5.22 -30.97 52.30
N ASP A 193 6.25 -31.30 53.08
CA ASP A 193 6.50 -30.80 54.44
C ASP A 193 7.26 -29.47 54.50
N THR A 194 7.69 -28.94 53.35
CA THR A 194 8.46 -27.69 53.29
C THR A 194 7.56 -26.48 53.54
N VAL A 195 7.94 -25.60 54.46
CA VAL A 195 7.22 -24.33 54.73
C VAL A 195 7.55 -23.34 53.61
N ILE A 196 6.59 -23.05 52.74
CA ILE A 196 6.74 -22.05 51.67
C ILE A 196 6.74 -20.66 52.31
N THR A 197 7.84 -19.92 52.16
CA THR A 197 7.87 -18.49 52.49
C THR A 197 7.46 -17.74 51.22
N THR A 198 6.27 -17.16 51.20
CA THR A 198 5.71 -16.46 50.03
C THR A 198 6.47 -15.17 49.75
N ASN A 199 7.55 -15.27 48.99
CA ASN A 199 8.11 -14.12 48.28
C ASN A 199 7.57 -14.19 46.85
N VAL A 200 6.80 -13.19 46.44
CA VAL A 200 6.45 -12.97 45.03
C VAL A 200 7.76 -12.86 44.25
N PRO A 201 7.96 -13.60 43.16
CA PRO A 201 9.19 -13.50 42.39
C PRO A 201 9.35 -12.07 41.88
N THR A 202 10.44 -11.40 42.27
CA THR A 202 10.87 -10.17 41.61
C THR A 202 11.45 -10.60 40.26
N PRO A 203 11.04 -10.01 39.12
CA PRO A 203 11.65 -10.29 37.83
C PRO A 203 13.17 -10.12 37.96
N ALA A 204 13.93 -11.15 37.60
CA ALA A 204 15.37 -11.03 37.55
C ALA A 204 15.71 -9.90 36.56
N ALA A 205 16.44 -8.89 37.03
CA ALA A 205 17.03 -7.89 36.15
C ALA A 205 17.84 -8.62 35.06
N PRO A 206 17.83 -8.15 33.80
CA PRO A 206 18.59 -8.78 32.73
C PRO A 206 20.05 -8.88 33.18
N THR A 207 20.52 -10.12 33.31
CA THR A 207 21.88 -10.40 33.70
C THR A 207 22.77 -9.98 32.54
N THR A 208 23.36 -8.79 32.63
CA THR A 208 24.45 -8.39 31.76
C THR A 208 25.58 -9.38 31.94
N THR A 209 25.67 -10.34 31.03
CA THR A 209 26.86 -11.18 30.86
C THR A 209 27.96 -10.24 30.41
N GLN A 210 28.80 -9.77 31.35
CA GLN A 210 30.07 -9.15 30.98
C GLN A 210 30.89 -10.22 30.25
N ALA A 211 31.05 -10.03 28.94
CA ALA A 211 32.09 -10.72 28.20
C ALA A 211 33.46 -10.36 28.81
N PRO A 212 34.40 -11.32 28.91
CA PRO A 212 35.74 -11.04 29.41
C PRO A 212 36.41 -9.97 28.53
N PRO A 213 37.30 -9.14 29.10
CA PRO A 213 37.95 -8.06 28.36
C PRO A 213 38.86 -8.66 27.29
N VAL A 214 38.41 -8.61 26.03
CA VAL A 214 39.28 -8.80 24.88
C VAL A 214 40.11 -7.52 24.76
N ILE A 215 41.39 -7.63 25.06
CA ILE A 215 42.39 -6.63 24.69
C ILE A 215 42.42 -6.64 23.16
N LEU A 216 41.78 -5.65 22.52
CA LEU A 216 41.87 -5.47 21.08
C LEU A 216 42.70 -4.22 20.77
N GLU A 217 43.82 -4.52 20.12
CA GLU A 217 44.75 -3.65 19.41
C GLU A 217 44.06 -2.47 18.70
N ASN A 218 44.67 -1.30 18.79
CA ASN A 218 44.28 -0.09 18.10
C ASN A 218 44.33 -0.27 16.58
N GLN A 219 43.17 -0.29 15.91
CA GLN A 219 43.05 0.09 14.51
C GLN A 219 42.01 1.20 14.35
N PRO A 220 42.22 2.20 13.46
CA PRO A 220 41.46 3.44 13.47
C PRO A 220 40.02 3.19 13.03
N SER A 221 39.08 3.63 13.88
CA SER A 221 37.63 3.56 13.62
C SER A 221 37.24 4.47 12.44
N PRO A 222 36.48 3.98 11.45
CA PRO A 222 35.72 4.84 10.56
C PRO A 222 34.50 5.40 11.33
N SER A 223 34.30 6.71 11.23
CA SER A 223 33.23 7.48 11.88
C SER A 223 31.85 6.83 11.72
N THR A 224 31.37 6.17 12.77
CA THR A 224 29.99 5.66 12.85
C THR A 224 29.13 6.78 13.42
N GLU A 225 28.31 7.44 12.60
CA GLU A 225 27.27 8.31 13.12
C GLU A 225 26.36 7.51 14.06
N THR A 226 26.23 7.96 15.30
CA THR A 226 25.37 7.32 16.30
C THR A 226 23.91 7.46 15.85
N ARG A 227 23.21 6.34 15.63
CA ARG A 227 21.79 6.35 15.26
C ARG A 227 20.96 7.14 16.28
N ASP A 228 19.99 7.92 15.80
CA ASP A 228 19.12 8.73 16.66
C ASP A 228 18.36 7.86 17.67
N LEU A 229 18.09 8.42 18.86
CA LEU A 229 17.42 7.73 19.97
C LEU A 229 16.02 7.19 19.62
N ILE A 230 15.31 7.83 18.69
CA ILE A 230 13.95 7.40 18.30
C ILE A 230 13.92 5.99 17.70
N TYR A 231 15.02 5.56 17.07
CA TYR A 231 15.14 4.21 16.49
C TYR A 231 15.43 3.13 17.54
N GLN A 232 15.85 3.51 18.75
CA GLN A 232 16.13 2.55 19.82
C GLN A 232 14.83 1.96 20.35
N GLY A 233 14.75 0.62 20.34
CA GLY A 233 13.57 -0.12 20.77
C GLY A 233 12.50 -0.34 19.70
N CYS A 234 12.70 0.15 18.46
CA CYS A 234 11.79 -0.17 17.36
C CYS A 234 11.78 -1.68 17.06
N ASP A 235 10.59 -2.23 16.81
CA ASP A 235 10.33 -3.66 16.58
C ASP A 235 10.62 -4.58 17.79
N ASP A 236 10.85 -3.99 18.97
CA ASP A 236 11.21 -4.69 20.21
C ASP A 236 10.31 -4.23 21.37
N THR A 237 10.43 -2.97 21.76
CA THR A 237 9.68 -2.34 22.85
C THR A 237 8.74 -1.23 22.39
N LYS A 238 8.94 -0.72 21.17
CA LYS A 238 8.14 0.36 20.57
C LYS A 238 7.51 -0.09 19.27
N LEU A 239 6.25 0.32 19.06
CA LEU A 239 5.63 0.33 17.75
C LEU A 239 6.24 1.46 16.93
N CYS A 240 6.95 1.15 15.85
CA CYS A 240 7.54 2.19 14.99
C CYS A 240 6.94 2.16 13.59
N PHE A 241 6.65 3.35 13.06
CA PHE A 241 6.19 3.53 11.69
C PHE A 241 6.85 4.76 11.08
N GLY A 242 7.39 4.63 9.86
CA GLY A 242 8.18 5.68 9.24
C GLY A 242 8.13 5.62 7.71
N VAL A 243 8.49 6.74 7.11
CA VAL A 243 8.48 6.97 5.67
C VAL A 243 9.85 7.52 5.23
N PRO A 244 10.45 7.04 4.11
CA PRO A 244 9.95 5.99 3.20
C PRO A 244 9.99 4.57 3.80
N GLN A 245 9.40 3.59 3.12
CA GLN A 245 9.45 2.19 3.58
C GLN A 245 10.89 1.72 3.83
N ASN A 246 11.08 0.88 4.85
CA ASN A 246 12.37 0.35 5.33
C ASN A 246 13.34 1.37 5.94
N CYS A 247 12.98 2.64 6.08
CA CYS A 247 13.86 3.67 6.64
C CYS A 247 14.23 3.44 8.11
N ILE A 248 13.38 2.74 8.88
CA ILE A 248 13.60 2.47 10.32
C ILE A 248 14.87 1.63 10.52
N ARG A 249 15.03 0.57 9.72
CA ARG A 249 16.21 -0.30 9.78
C ARG A 249 17.49 0.41 9.35
N GLN A 250 17.38 1.40 8.46
CA GLN A 250 18.50 2.22 7.99
C GLN A 250 18.82 3.39 8.93
N GLY A 251 17.84 3.85 9.73
CA GLY A 251 17.98 5.00 10.62
C GLY A 251 17.87 6.36 9.91
N ASN A 252 17.21 6.42 8.75
CA ASN A 252 17.22 7.58 7.85
C ASN A 252 15.80 8.05 7.42
N CYS A 253 14.79 7.83 8.25
CA CYS A 253 13.41 8.21 7.95
C CYS A 253 13.25 9.71 7.72
N LYS A 254 12.46 10.07 6.69
CA LYS A 254 12.03 11.45 6.46
C LYS A 254 11.09 11.93 7.57
N ALA A 255 10.15 11.07 7.94
CA ALA A 255 9.37 11.20 9.16
C ALA A 255 9.17 9.83 9.81
N ILE A 256 9.12 9.78 11.14
CA ILE A 256 8.92 8.58 11.93
C ILE A 256 8.07 8.89 13.16
N VAL A 257 7.22 7.95 13.53
CA VAL A 257 6.53 7.87 14.81
C VAL A 257 6.93 6.58 15.51
N ALA A 258 7.18 6.66 16.81
CA ALA A 258 7.37 5.52 17.70
C ALA A 258 6.42 5.63 18.89
N VAL A 259 5.75 4.54 19.25
CA VAL A 259 4.82 4.47 20.36
C VAL A 259 5.32 3.45 21.37
N LEU A 260 5.50 3.89 22.61
CA LEU A 260 5.86 3.06 23.76
C LEU A 260 4.68 3.01 24.71
N VAL A 261 4.28 1.80 25.11
CA VAL A 261 3.16 1.56 26.02
C VAL A 261 3.68 0.90 27.31
N GLU A 262 3.46 1.57 28.43
CA GLU A 262 3.85 1.12 29.77
C GLU A 262 2.60 1.13 30.68
N GLY A 263 1.89 0.01 30.76
CA GLY A 263 0.59 -0.07 31.41
C GLY A 263 -0.42 0.88 30.75
N ASP A 264 -0.95 1.83 31.54
CA ASP A 264 -1.90 2.83 31.06
C ASP A 264 -1.24 4.09 30.47
N LYS A 265 0.09 4.08 30.28
CA LYS A 265 0.83 5.25 29.78
C LYS A 265 1.25 5.06 28.33
N TYR A 266 0.71 5.90 27.45
CA TYR A 266 1.04 5.92 26.02
C TYR A 266 1.97 7.08 25.71
N THR A 267 3.22 6.75 25.40
CA THR A 267 4.25 7.73 25.07
C THR A 267 4.53 7.68 23.57
N PHE A 268 4.37 8.81 22.91
CA PHE A 268 4.65 9.00 21.50
C PHE A 268 5.97 9.77 21.33
N GLU A 269 6.76 9.32 20.38
CA GLU A 269 7.94 10.01 19.87
C GLU A 269 7.73 10.23 18.38
N ILE A 270 7.91 11.47 17.91
CA ILE A 270 7.84 11.79 16.49
C ILE A 270 9.07 12.57 16.08
N GLN A 271 9.58 12.29 14.88
CA GLN A 271 10.73 13.00 14.31
C GLN A 271 10.53 13.27 12.83
N GLY A 272 10.82 14.49 12.39
CA GLY A 272 10.92 14.88 10.99
C GLY A 272 12.31 15.39 10.64
N THR A 273 12.76 15.14 9.40
CA THR A 273 14.03 15.63 8.85
C THR A 273 13.80 16.68 7.76
N ASP A 274 14.87 17.34 7.28
CA ASP A 274 14.84 18.43 6.29
C ASP A 274 14.28 19.77 6.81
N ASN A 275 14.64 20.15 8.04
CA ASN A 275 14.25 21.41 8.68
C ASN A 275 12.73 21.68 8.72
N PRO A 276 11.90 20.70 9.10
CA PRO A 276 10.45 20.84 9.04
C PRO A 276 9.96 21.96 9.97
N LYS A 277 8.87 22.61 9.58
CA LYS A 277 8.13 23.54 10.44
C LYS A 277 7.27 22.78 11.45
N TYR A 278 6.75 21.62 11.05
CA TYR A 278 6.03 20.72 11.93
C TYR A 278 6.23 19.25 11.51
N VAL A 279 6.12 18.37 12.50
CA VAL A 279 5.97 16.91 12.31
C VAL A 279 4.73 16.50 13.09
N ALA A 280 3.89 15.63 12.54
CA ALA A 280 2.68 15.18 13.22
C ALA A 280 2.43 13.69 13.00
N THR A 281 1.68 13.11 13.92
CA THR A 281 1.11 11.77 13.78
C THR A 281 -0.39 11.84 14.04
N ALA A 282 -1.16 10.92 13.45
CA ALA A 282 -2.59 10.87 13.65
C ALA A 282 -3.07 9.44 13.89
N LEU A 283 -4.12 9.33 14.69
CA LEU A 283 -4.90 8.10 14.87
C LEU A 283 -6.14 8.19 13.98
N SER A 284 -6.29 7.21 13.09
CA SER A 284 -7.40 7.13 12.15
C SER A 284 -8.12 5.78 12.22
N MET A 285 -9.37 5.78 11.78
CA MET A 285 -10.19 4.57 11.62
C MET A 285 -10.02 3.92 10.25
N ASP A 286 -9.37 4.59 9.30
CA ASP A 286 -9.03 4.04 7.99
C ASP A 286 -7.61 4.48 7.56
N ASN A 287 -7.17 4.01 6.39
CA ASN A 287 -5.84 4.34 5.87
C ASN A 287 -5.78 5.64 5.05
N LYS A 288 -6.80 6.50 5.13
CA LYS A 288 -6.94 7.72 4.35
C LYS A 288 -6.96 8.93 5.28
N MET A 289 -6.15 9.94 4.97
CA MET A 289 -6.20 11.18 5.74
C MET A 289 -7.55 11.88 5.58
N GLY A 290 -8.18 12.19 6.70
CA GLY A 290 -9.47 12.88 6.84
C GLY A 290 -10.31 12.23 7.94
N ASP A 291 -10.85 13.05 8.83
CA ASP A 291 -11.56 12.61 10.04
C ASP A 291 -10.66 11.89 11.06
N ASP A 292 -9.43 12.41 11.22
CA ASP A 292 -8.41 11.85 12.11
C ASP A 292 -8.17 12.74 13.34
N SER A 293 -7.83 12.10 14.46
CA SER A 293 -7.27 12.79 15.62
C SER A 293 -5.76 12.93 15.47
N ALA A 294 -5.30 14.11 15.06
CA ALA A 294 -3.88 14.43 14.89
C ALA A 294 -3.23 15.00 16.16
N MET A 295 -1.95 14.72 16.32
CA MET A 295 -1.03 15.28 17.31
C MET A 295 0.17 15.86 16.56
N GLU A 296 0.30 17.18 16.57
CA GLU A 296 1.26 17.92 15.77
C GLU A 296 2.26 18.65 16.66
N CYS A 297 3.55 18.43 16.39
CA CYS A 297 4.63 19.14 17.03
C CYS A 297 5.17 20.22 16.10
N VAL A 298 5.12 21.46 16.57
CA VAL A 298 5.31 22.67 15.75
C VAL A 298 6.46 23.50 16.31
N ARG A 299 7.36 23.93 15.42
CA ARG A 299 8.42 24.89 15.72
C ARG A 299 7.88 26.31 15.54
N ASN A 300 7.68 27.01 16.65
CA ASN A 300 7.25 28.41 16.65
C ASN A 300 8.37 29.34 16.18
N ASP A 301 8.00 30.55 15.76
CA ASP A 301 8.97 31.54 15.24
C ASP A 301 9.95 32.04 16.31
N ASN A 302 9.59 31.92 17.59
CA ASN A 302 10.47 32.21 18.73
C ASN A 302 11.46 31.08 19.05
N GLY A 303 11.53 30.04 18.20
CA GLY A 303 12.41 28.88 18.40
C GLY A 303 11.94 27.86 19.43
N ARG A 304 10.81 28.10 20.11
CA ARG A 304 10.19 27.11 21.01
C ARG A 304 9.41 26.09 20.20
N VAL A 305 9.35 24.87 20.73
CA VAL A 305 8.54 23.80 20.18
C VAL A 305 7.28 23.62 21.04
N SER A 306 6.14 23.40 20.40
CA SER A 306 4.86 23.16 21.07
C SER A 306 4.15 21.96 20.46
N ILE A 307 3.48 21.18 21.30
CA ILE A 307 2.60 20.10 20.88
C ILE A 307 1.16 20.61 20.87
N PHE A 308 0.42 20.28 19.83
CA PHE A 308 -1.01 20.56 19.70
C PHE A 308 -1.74 19.30 19.29
N THR A 309 -3.03 19.27 19.56
CA THR A 309 -3.95 18.31 18.95
C THR A 309 -4.80 19.03 17.91
N SER A 310 -5.16 18.33 16.85
CA SER A 310 -5.99 18.87 15.79
C SER A 310 -6.88 17.79 15.18
N TRP A 311 -7.98 18.21 14.58
CA TRP A 311 -8.89 17.35 13.82
C TRP A 311 -8.63 17.57 12.33
N THR A 312 -8.40 16.49 11.57
CA THR A 312 -8.27 16.58 10.11
C THR A 312 -9.63 16.43 9.44
N TYR A 313 -9.86 17.14 8.34
CA TYR A 313 -11.11 17.11 7.61
C TYR A 313 -10.89 16.59 6.18
N PRO A 314 -11.75 15.67 5.70
CA PRO A 314 -11.70 15.26 4.31
C PRO A 314 -12.21 16.40 3.42
N LYS A 315 -11.40 16.76 2.41
CA LYS A 315 -11.88 17.38 1.15
C LYS A 315 -12.48 18.80 1.23
N ALA A 316 -12.45 19.48 2.37
CA ALA A 316 -12.87 20.88 2.51
C ALA A 316 -12.12 21.64 3.62
N GLU A 317 -12.01 22.95 3.46
CA GLU A 317 -11.52 23.85 4.53
C GLU A 317 -12.35 23.66 5.81
N PRO A 318 -11.72 23.65 7.00
CA PRO A 318 -10.35 24.11 7.26
C PRO A 318 -9.22 23.09 6.99
N TYR A 319 -9.51 21.87 6.50
CA TYR A 319 -8.61 20.70 6.35
C TYR A 319 -7.95 20.18 7.65
N VAL A 320 -7.60 21.08 8.56
CA VAL A 320 -7.10 20.79 9.91
C VAL A 320 -7.58 21.89 10.84
N SER A 321 -7.93 21.56 12.08
CA SER A 321 -8.41 22.53 13.06
C SER A 321 -7.98 22.13 14.47
N ARG A 322 -7.29 23.04 15.18
CA ARG A 322 -6.92 22.82 16.60
C ARG A 322 -8.09 23.03 17.56
N SER A 323 -9.01 23.95 17.25
CA SER A 323 -10.13 24.30 18.13
C SER A 323 -11.11 23.13 18.33
N ASP A 324 -11.17 22.21 17.37
CA ASP A 324 -12.04 21.04 17.41
C ASP A 324 -11.45 19.87 18.23
N SER A 325 -10.25 20.06 18.77
CA SER A 325 -9.52 19.07 19.56
C SER A 325 -9.13 19.61 20.94
N PRO A 326 -9.42 18.88 22.03
CA PRO A 326 -8.94 19.24 23.36
C PRO A 326 -7.42 19.15 23.43
N GLN A 327 -6.75 20.22 23.87
CA GLN A 327 -5.29 20.32 23.87
C GLN A 327 -4.65 19.61 25.08
N ASP A 328 -5.42 19.38 26.13
CA ASP A 328 -5.01 18.76 27.40
C ASP A 328 -4.86 17.25 27.33
N ILE A 329 -5.30 16.61 26.24
CA ILE A 329 -5.15 15.15 26.04
C ILE A 329 -3.73 14.74 25.68
N VAL A 330 -2.84 15.70 25.39
CA VAL A 330 -1.41 15.49 25.16
C VAL A 330 -0.56 16.33 26.09
N GLN A 331 0.60 15.79 26.49
CA GLN A 331 1.55 16.51 27.33
C GLN A 331 2.97 16.34 26.77
N LEU A 332 3.58 17.44 26.32
CA LEU A 332 4.97 17.45 25.87
C LEU A 332 5.90 17.08 27.04
N LYS A 333 6.85 16.19 26.77
CA LYS A 333 7.87 15.74 27.74
C LYS A 333 9.25 16.23 27.36
N ASP A 334 9.60 16.11 26.08
CA ASP A 334 10.91 16.51 25.58
C ASP A 334 10.83 16.93 24.11
N PHE A 335 11.77 17.74 23.66
CA PHE A 335 11.92 18.12 22.25
C PHE A 335 13.37 18.45 21.92
N THR A 336 13.77 18.20 20.68
CA THR A 336 15.09 18.62 20.19
C THR A 336 15.02 19.18 18.77
N LEU A 337 15.94 20.10 18.48
CA LEU A 337 16.11 20.78 17.19
C LEU A 337 17.58 20.70 16.78
N ILE A 338 18.06 19.51 16.41
CA ILE A 338 19.47 19.25 16.12
C ILE A 338 19.62 18.76 14.67
N ASN A 339 20.63 19.25 13.95
CA ASN A 339 20.97 18.82 12.58
C ASN A 339 19.78 18.89 11.60
N GLY A 340 18.94 19.91 11.75
CA GLY A 340 17.74 20.08 10.92
C GLY A 340 16.65 19.02 11.14
N LYS A 341 16.70 18.31 12.28
CA LYS A 341 15.66 17.38 12.72
C LYS A 341 14.80 18.04 13.79
N LEU A 342 13.49 17.85 13.71
CA LEU A 342 12.53 18.20 14.75
C LEU A 342 12.06 16.92 15.42
N TYR A 343 12.40 16.74 16.69
CA TYR A 343 11.99 15.59 17.51
C TYR A 343 11.11 16.06 18.67
N CYS A 344 10.06 15.31 18.96
CA CYS A 344 9.18 15.56 20.10
C CYS A 344 8.75 14.26 20.76
N LYS A 345 8.81 14.25 22.09
CA LYS A 345 8.31 13.18 22.96
C LYS A 345 7.17 13.70 23.80
N PHE A 346 6.02 13.03 23.76
CA PHE A 346 4.83 13.45 24.49
C PHE A 346 4.01 12.25 24.95
N THR A 347 3.19 12.44 25.97
CA THR A 347 2.22 11.43 26.42
C THR A 347 0.82 11.78 25.94
N ARG A 348 -0.01 10.78 25.65
CA ARG A 348 -1.43 10.96 25.29
C ARG A 348 -2.32 10.16 26.23
N ASN A 349 -3.49 10.72 26.58
CA ASN A 349 -4.50 10.03 27.39
C ASN A 349 -5.00 8.76 26.69
N VAL A 350 -5.19 7.67 27.45
CA VAL A 350 -5.67 6.37 26.94
C VAL A 350 -7.04 6.50 26.31
N VAL A 351 -7.94 7.26 26.94
CA VAL A 351 -9.28 7.53 26.45
C VAL A 351 -9.44 9.02 26.26
N SER A 352 -9.82 9.42 25.06
CA SER A 352 -10.06 10.83 24.71
C SER A 352 -11.24 10.93 23.75
N THR A 353 -12.04 11.99 23.88
CA THR A 353 -13.11 12.29 22.93
C THR A 353 -12.73 13.50 22.11
N VAL A 354 -12.62 13.33 20.80
CA VAL A 354 -12.27 14.39 19.85
C VAL A 354 -13.38 14.46 18.80
N LYS A 355 -13.99 15.64 18.65
CA LYS A 355 -15.07 15.87 17.67
C LYS A 355 -16.23 14.86 17.76
N GLY A 356 -16.55 14.42 18.97
CA GLY A 356 -17.60 13.42 19.25
C GLY A 356 -17.21 11.96 19.02
N GLN A 357 -15.98 11.69 18.58
CA GLN A 357 -15.44 10.34 18.43
C GLN A 357 -14.56 9.99 19.62
N THR A 358 -14.77 8.80 20.19
CA THR A 358 -13.98 8.30 21.31
C THR A 358 -12.80 7.48 20.80
N PHE A 359 -11.60 7.93 21.13
CA PHE A 359 -10.35 7.23 20.91
C PHE A 359 -9.95 6.54 22.21
N ASP A 360 -10.13 5.22 22.26
CA ASP A 360 -9.62 4.31 23.28
C ASP A 360 -8.38 3.60 22.73
N LEU A 361 -7.20 3.96 23.23
CA LEU A 361 -5.89 3.48 22.79
C LEU A 361 -5.56 2.06 23.29
N ALA A 362 -6.32 1.56 24.28
CA ALA A 362 -6.12 0.24 24.87
C ALA A 362 -6.95 -0.84 24.18
N ASN A 363 -8.19 -0.53 23.83
CA ASN A 363 -9.15 -1.53 23.34
C ASN A 363 -9.37 -1.50 21.83
N ASN A 364 -9.06 -0.37 21.16
CA ASN A 364 -9.27 -0.24 19.72
C ASN A 364 -7.94 -0.25 18.96
N LYS A 365 -8.06 -0.51 17.66
CA LYS A 365 -6.96 -0.43 16.70
C LYS A 365 -7.13 0.79 15.82
N TYR A 366 -6.02 1.40 15.44
CA TYR A 366 -6.01 2.59 14.61
C TYR A 366 -5.00 2.45 13.49
N ASN A 367 -5.31 3.02 12.33
CA ASN A 367 -4.30 3.32 11.36
C ASN A 367 -3.44 4.47 11.89
N LEU A 368 -2.13 4.27 11.87
CA LEU A 368 -1.17 5.26 12.34
C LEU A 368 -0.65 6.02 11.13
N MET A 369 -0.75 7.34 11.18
CA MET A 369 -0.24 8.23 10.13
C MET A 369 0.97 8.99 10.64
N VAL A 370 1.91 9.29 9.75
CA VAL A 370 3.05 10.16 10.04
C VAL A 370 3.23 11.17 8.91
N VAL A 371 3.33 12.45 9.28
CA VAL A 371 3.44 13.56 8.33
C VAL A 371 4.51 14.56 8.74
N SER A 372 5.08 15.25 7.76
CA SER A 372 6.01 16.35 7.97
C SER A 372 5.79 17.44 6.91
N GLY A 373 5.89 18.71 7.32
CA GLY A 373 5.76 19.85 6.43
C GLY A 373 6.63 21.03 6.84
N ASP A 374 6.97 21.87 5.86
CA ASP A 374 7.88 23.00 6.01
C ASP A 374 7.20 24.35 6.28
N SER A 375 5.86 24.38 6.32
CA SER A 375 5.08 25.61 6.37
C SER A 375 3.86 25.49 7.30
N MET A 376 3.41 26.64 7.80
CA MET A 376 2.13 26.82 8.46
C MET A 376 1.16 27.46 7.47
N LYS A 377 -0.13 27.18 7.60
CA LYS A 377 -1.17 27.89 6.85
C LYS A 377 -1.54 29.19 7.53
N ASP A 378 -1.70 29.12 8.85
CA ASP A 378 -1.91 30.25 9.75
C ASP A 378 -1.49 29.85 11.18
N ALA A 379 -1.78 30.70 12.18
CA ALA A 379 -1.37 30.46 13.56
C ALA A 379 -1.98 29.19 14.18
N GLU A 380 -3.17 28.78 13.74
CA GLU A 380 -3.91 27.65 14.30
C GLU A 380 -3.85 26.40 13.41
N ARG A 381 -3.34 26.50 12.18
CA ARG A 381 -3.36 25.41 11.20
C ARG A 381 -2.02 25.20 10.54
N VAL A 382 -1.54 23.96 10.60
CA VAL A 382 -0.37 23.52 9.85
C VAL A 382 -0.61 23.57 8.34
N GLY A 383 0.47 23.73 7.57
CA GLY A 383 0.44 23.74 6.12
C GLY A 383 0.21 22.34 5.53
N PHE A 384 0.37 22.23 4.21
CA PHE A 384 0.35 20.92 3.56
C PHE A 384 1.65 20.15 3.87
N HIS A 385 1.55 18.84 4.10
CA HIS A 385 2.65 17.94 4.47
C HIS A 385 3.56 17.61 3.26
N ASN A 386 4.25 18.61 2.73
CA ASN A 386 5.03 18.49 1.51
C ASN A 386 6.34 17.69 1.65
N LEU A 387 6.83 17.46 2.88
CA LEU A 387 8.08 16.73 3.14
C LEU A 387 7.87 15.23 3.25
N ALA A 388 6.80 14.79 3.93
CA ALA A 388 6.52 13.37 4.13
C ALA A 388 5.04 13.11 4.48
N TYR A 389 4.50 12.01 3.97
CA TYR A 389 3.22 11.43 4.39
C TYR A 389 3.19 9.94 4.11
N GLU A 390 2.76 9.17 5.10
CA GLU A 390 2.38 7.77 4.92
C GLU A 390 1.37 7.38 6.00
N SER A 391 0.53 6.40 5.70
CA SER A 391 -0.40 5.75 6.64
C SER A 391 -0.13 4.26 6.68
N THR A 392 -0.32 3.62 7.84
CA THR A 392 -0.32 2.15 7.90
C THR A 392 -1.44 1.60 7.02
N GLY A 393 -1.20 0.43 6.41
CA GLY A 393 -2.19 -0.23 5.56
C GLY A 393 -3.35 -0.82 6.35
N GLU A 394 -3.02 -1.39 7.51
CA GLU A 394 -3.98 -2.02 8.43
C GLU A 394 -4.00 -1.27 9.78
N PRO A 395 -5.13 -1.33 10.50
CA PRO A 395 -5.23 -0.77 11.84
C PRO A 395 -4.43 -1.61 12.85
N LEU A 396 -3.68 -0.94 13.72
CA LEU A 396 -2.78 -1.56 14.67
C LEU A 396 -3.21 -1.26 16.10
N ALA A 397 -3.03 -2.24 16.99
CA ALA A 397 -3.04 -1.96 18.43
C ALA A 397 -1.76 -1.20 18.77
N LEU A 398 -1.85 -0.06 19.45
CA LEU A 398 -0.68 0.79 19.71
C LEU A 398 0.34 0.14 20.64
N ALA A 399 -0.07 -0.87 21.41
CA ALA A 399 0.82 -1.68 22.23
C ALA A 399 1.59 -2.73 21.41
N SER A 400 1.11 -3.11 20.21
CA SER A 400 1.75 -4.13 19.38
C SER A 400 3.18 -3.75 18.98
N VAL A 401 4.03 -4.74 18.75
CA VAL A 401 5.43 -4.53 18.36
C VAL A 401 5.77 -5.44 17.21
N GLY A 402 6.49 -4.92 16.23
CA GLY A 402 6.84 -5.65 15.04
C GLY A 402 6.75 -4.79 13.79
N PRO A 403 7.10 -5.37 12.63
CA PRO A 403 7.22 -4.63 11.39
C PRO A 403 5.86 -4.07 10.96
N THR A 404 5.80 -2.75 10.82
CA THR A 404 4.64 -2.05 10.28
C THR A 404 4.74 -1.89 8.77
N THR A 405 3.61 -1.94 8.07
CA THR A 405 3.56 -1.77 6.61
C THR A 405 2.64 -0.61 6.25
N GLY A 406 3.10 0.22 5.31
CA GLY A 406 2.32 1.32 4.76
C GLY A 406 1.20 0.83 3.84
N ALA A 407 0.22 1.69 3.57
CA ALA A 407 -0.88 1.40 2.66
C ALA A 407 -0.38 1.06 1.24
N SER A 408 -1.03 0.07 0.61
CA SER A 408 -0.62 -0.39 -0.72
C SER A 408 -0.95 0.64 -1.79
N LYS A 409 0.07 1.14 -2.50
CA LYS A 409 -0.09 2.05 -3.64
C LYS A 409 -0.32 1.30 -4.97
N LEU A 410 -0.58 0.00 -4.92
CA LEU A 410 -0.67 -0.86 -6.11
C LEU A 410 -1.76 -0.42 -7.09
N LEU A 411 -2.96 -0.09 -6.60
CA LEU A 411 -4.07 0.32 -7.46
C LEU A 411 -3.78 1.65 -8.16
N LEU A 412 -3.17 2.62 -7.47
CA LEU A 412 -2.73 3.88 -8.08
C LEU A 412 -1.72 3.63 -9.21
N LYS A 413 -0.73 2.75 -8.97
CA LYS A 413 0.29 2.37 -9.96
C LYS A 413 -0.31 1.66 -11.18
N LEU A 414 -1.26 0.75 -10.97
CA LEU A 414 -1.96 0.06 -12.05
C LEU A 414 -2.84 1.02 -12.87
N HIS A 415 -3.56 1.93 -12.21
CA HIS A 415 -4.32 2.99 -12.90
C HIS A 415 -3.41 3.79 -13.84
N GLY A 416 -2.30 4.33 -13.33
CA GLY A 416 -1.35 5.12 -14.13
C GLY A 416 -0.77 4.32 -15.29
N SER A 417 -0.41 3.06 -15.03
CA SER A 417 0.18 2.15 -16.03
C SER A 417 -0.79 1.86 -17.18
N PHE A 418 -2.06 1.58 -16.89
CA PHE A 418 -3.08 1.35 -17.89
C PHE A 418 -3.40 2.61 -18.70
N MET A 419 -3.45 3.78 -18.07
CA MET A 419 -3.67 5.05 -18.77
C MET A 419 -2.51 5.39 -19.71
N ILE A 420 -1.25 5.16 -19.31
CA ILE A 420 -0.09 5.37 -20.19
C ILE A 420 -0.11 4.39 -21.37
N ALA A 421 -0.34 3.09 -21.11
CA ALA A 421 -0.44 2.08 -22.16
C ALA A 421 -1.57 2.39 -23.15
N ALA A 422 -2.71 2.87 -22.65
CA ALA A 422 -3.85 3.29 -23.45
C ALA A 422 -3.52 4.50 -24.33
N TRP A 423 -3.14 5.63 -23.72
CA TRP A 423 -3.12 6.93 -24.39
C TRP A 423 -1.79 7.27 -25.05
N VAL A 424 -0.65 6.95 -24.41
CA VAL A 424 0.68 7.16 -25.00
C VAL A 424 0.98 6.07 -26.03
N GLY A 425 0.69 4.82 -25.70
CA GLY A 425 0.93 3.68 -26.57
C GLY A 425 -0.14 3.49 -27.64
N SER A 426 -1.22 2.79 -27.29
CA SER A 426 -2.18 2.24 -28.25
C SER A 426 -2.96 3.29 -29.05
N ALA A 427 -3.39 4.38 -28.40
CA ALA A 427 -4.14 5.45 -29.05
C ALA A 427 -3.30 6.18 -30.10
N SER A 428 -2.06 6.54 -29.75
CA SER A 428 -1.12 7.24 -30.63
C SER A 428 -0.80 6.44 -31.89
N ILE A 429 -0.59 5.12 -31.77
CA ILE A 429 -0.33 4.24 -32.93
C ILE A 429 -1.60 4.07 -33.76
N GLY A 430 -2.75 3.84 -33.12
CA GLY A 430 -4.01 3.60 -33.82
C GLY A 430 -4.53 4.81 -34.60
N ILE A 431 -4.38 6.03 -34.07
CA ILE A 431 -4.77 7.27 -34.77
C ILE A 431 -3.86 7.51 -35.99
N LEU A 432 -2.56 7.31 -35.83
CA LEU A 432 -1.58 7.45 -36.91
C LEU A 432 -1.88 6.49 -38.07
N LEU A 433 -2.21 5.23 -37.78
CA LEU A 433 -2.63 4.24 -38.77
C LEU A 433 -3.88 4.66 -39.54
N ALA A 434 -4.93 5.12 -38.85
CA ALA A 434 -6.17 5.55 -39.50
C ALA A 434 -6.02 6.77 -40.40
N ARG A 435 -5.02 7.62 -40.13
CA ARG A 435 -4.77 8.86 -40.88
C ARG A 435 -3.90 8.65 -42.11
N TYR A 436 -2.76 7.96 -41.99
CA TYR A 436 -1.74 7.96 -43.06
C TYR A 436 -1.61 6.63 -43.83
N PHE A 437 -2.23 5.54 -43.35
CA PHE A 437 -1.95 4.19 -43.86
C PHE A 437 -3.10 3.56 -44.68
N ARG A 438 -4.14 4.34 -45.03
CA ARG A 438 -5.30 3.83 -45.78
C ARG A 438 -4.96 3.21 -47.14
N GLN A 439 -3.93 3.73 -47.81
CA GLN A 439 -3.51 3.33 -49.16
C GLN A 439 -2.11 2.68 -49.18
N VAL A 440 -1.66 2.13 -48.05
CA VAL A 440 -0.31 1.58 -47.89
C VAL A 440 -0.27 0.05 -48.03
N TRP A 441 -1.41 -0.65 -47.92
CA TRP A 441 -1.50 -2.10 -48.09
C TRP A 441 -2.70 -2.46 -48.97
N VAL A 442 -2.78 -1.85 -50.14
CA VAL A 442 -3.88 -2.05 -51.08
C VAL A 442 -3.86 -3.50 -51.57
N GLY A 443 -5.02 -4.15 -51.55
CA GLY A 443 -5.16 -5.56 -51.96
C GLY A 443 -4.80 -6.58 -50.88
N ARG A 444 -4.26 -6.16 -49.72
CA ARG A 444 -4.03 -7.06 -48.57
C ARG A 444 -5.09 -6.83 -47.49
N GLN A 445 -5.68 -7.92 -47.02
CA GLN A 445 -6.75 -7.90 -46.04
C GLN A 445 -6.46 -8.82 -44.86
N MET A 446 -6.95 -8.46 -43.69
CA MET A 446 -6.94 -9.29 -42.49
C MET A 446 -8.39 -9.45 -42.02
N GLY A 447 -8.91 -10.68 -42.04
CA GLY A 447 -10.31 -10.96 -41.71
C GLY A 447 -11.32 -10.26 -42.62
N GLY A 448 -11.04 -10.17 -43.92
CA GLY A 448 -11.93 -9.54 -44.92
C GLY A 448 -12.01 -8.01 -44.83
N LYS A 449 -11.10 -7.37 -44.08
CA LYS A 449 -10.99 -5.91 -43.95
C LYS A 449 -9.58 -5.45 -44.29
N ASP A 450 -9.46 -4.22 -44.77
CA ASP A 450 -8.16 -3.61 -45.05
C ASP A 450 -7.27 -3.61 -43.80
N ILE A 451 -5.98 -3.93 -43.97
CA ILE A 451 -5.03 -4.11 -42.85
C ILE A 451 -4.98 -2.91 -41.90
N TRP A 452 -4.90 -1.69 -42.45
CA TRP A 452 -4.85 -0.47 -41.64
C TRP A 452 -6.08 -0.32 -40.73
N PHE A 453 -7.26 -0.71 -41.24
CA PHE A 453 -8.53 -0.60 -40.53
C PHE A 453 -8.63 -1.66 -39.43
N ALA A 454 -8.13 -2.87 -39.70
CA ALA A 454 -8.08 -3.93 -38.72
C ALA A 454 -7.15 -3.56 -37.54
N TYR A 455 -5.93 -3.09 -37.81
CA TYR A 455 -5.01 -2.65 -36.74
C TYR A 455 -5.52 -1.42 -35.99
N HIS A 456 -6.07 -0.42 -36.68
CA HIS A 456 -6.71 0.72 -36.02
C HIS A 456 -7.78 0.25 -35.04
N ARG A 457 -8.69 -0.65 -35.48
CA ARG A 457 -9.75 -1.18 -34.62
C ARG A 457 -9.20 -1.95 -33.42
N ILE A 458 -8.22 -2.82 -33.62
CA ILE A 458 -7.60 -3.60 -32.52
C ILE A 458 -7.00 -2.65 -31.47
N LEU A 459 -6.22 -1.65 -31.93
CA LEU A 459 -5.58 -0.70 -31.03
C LEU A 459 -6.60 0.20 -30.32
N MET A 460 -7.65 0.68 -30.99
CA MET A 460 -8.71 1.48 -30.33
C MET A 460 -9.53 0.67 -29.33
N VAL A 461 -9.80 -0.61 -29.60
CA VAL A 461 -10.44 -1.51 -28.62
C VAL A 461 -9.53 -1.73 -27.42
N MET A 462 -8.22 -1.90 -27.64
CA MET A 462 -7.25 -2.00 -26.56
C MET A 462 -7.18 -0.72 -25.73
N THR A 463 -7.14 0.46 -26.36
CA THR A 463 -7.23 1.77 -25.68
C THR A 463 -8.47 1.84 -24.80
N TRP A 464 -9.62 1.46 -25.34
CA TRP A 464 -10.90 1.50 -24.62
C TRP A 464 -10.89 0.55 -23.42
N LEU A 465 -10.47 -0.72 -23.59
CA LEU A 465 -10.42 -1.70 -22.50
C LEU A 465 -9.46 -1.27 -21.38
N LEU A 466 -8.25 -0.81 -21.73
CA LEU A 466 -7.28 -0.32 -20.75
C LEU A 466 -7.81 0.91 -20.00
N THR A 467 -8.47 1.83 -20.70
CA THR A 467 -9.10 3.01 -20.09
C THR A 467 -10.21 2.61 -19.12
N VAL A 468 -11.07 1.64 -19.49
CA VAL A 468 -12.12 1.11 -18.61
C VAL A 468 -11.54 0.48 -17.36
N CYS A 469 -10.57 -0.43 -17.51
CA CYS A 469 -9.93 -1.07 -16.37
C CYS A 469 -9.23 -0.04 -15.47
N GLY A 470 -8.46 0.88 -16.05
CA GLY A 470 -7.78 1.92 -15.29
C GLY A 470 -8.76 2.84 -14.56
N PHE A 471 -9.89 3.17 -15.17
CA PHE A 471 -10.93 4.02 -14.56
C PHE A 471 -11.63 3.31 -13.40
N ILE A 472 -11.97 2.02 -13.54
CA ILE A 472 -12.57 1.24 -12.45
C ILE A 472 -11.60 1.13 -11.26
N ILE A 473 -10.33 0.82 -11.53
CA ILE A 473 -9.29 0.68 -10.49
C ILE A 473 -9.19 1.95 -9.63
N ILE A 474 -9.16 3.14 -10.25
CA ILE A 474 -9.03 4.39 -9.48
C ILE A 474 -10.31 4.75 -8.72
N LEU A 475 -11.49 4.40 -9.24
CA LEU A 475 -12.74 4.60 -8.51
C LEU A 475 -12.80 3.75 -7.25
N VAL A 476 -12.34 2.49 -7.31
CA VAL A 476 -12.25 1.59 -6.15
C VAL A 476 -11.25 2.14 -5.13
N GLU A 477 -10.06 2.54 -5.58
CA GLU A 477 -9.02 3.10 -4.71
C GLU A 477 -9.50 4.36 -3.96
N VAL A 478 -10.11 5.31 -4.69
CA VAL A 478 -10.55 6.58 -4.09
C VAL A 478 -11.82 6.39 -3.26
N GLY A 479 -12.71 5.46 -3.62
CA GLY A 479 -13.97 5.21 -2.92
C GLY A 479 -15.02 6.31 -3.13
N GLY A 480 -14.90 7.10 -4.21
CA GLY A 480 -15.82 8.21 -4.54
C GLY A 480 -15.13 9.34 -5.28
N TRP A 481 -15.77 10.52 -5.36
CA TRP A 481 -15.14 11.71 -5.92
C TRP A 481 -14.11 12.28 -4.95
N SER A 482 -12.91 12.60 -5.46
CA SER A 482 -11.92 13.38 -4.73
C SER A 482 -11.62 14.64 -5.53
N THR A 483 -11.88 15.80 -4.92
CA THR A 483 -11.41 17.08 -5.44
C THR A 483 -9.90 17.11 -5.26
N THR A 484 -9.15 17.06 -6.35
CA THR A 484 -7.68 17.02 -6.33
C THR A 484 -7.10 18.43 -6.13
N GLY A 485 -7.68 19.18 -5.18
CA GLY A 485 -7.41 20.60 -4.98
C GLY A 485 -7.52 21.38 -6.29
N ASP A 486 -6.48 22.17 -6.59
CA ASP A 486 -6.37 22.99 -7.81
C ASP A 486 -5.91 22.20 -9.05
N ASN A 487 -5.54 20.93 -8.93
CA ASN A 487 -5.06 20.14 -10.07
C ASN A 487 -6.27 19.55 -10.86
N PRO A 488 -6.49 19.95 -12.13
CA PRO A 488 -7.66 19.54 -12.88
C PRO A 488 -7.59 18.10 -13.43
N HIS A 489 -6.57 17.30 -13.08
CA HIS A 489 -6.35 15.93 -13.58
C HIS A 489 -7.61 15.05 -13.56
N ALA A 490 -8.33 14.99 -12.43
CA ALA A 490 -9.53 14.15 -12.32
C ALA A 490 -10.66 14.62 -13.25
N ILE A 491 -10.82 15.95 -13.40
CA ILE A 491 -11.85 16.56 -14.25
C ILE A 491 -11.52 16.30 -15.72
N THR A 492 -10.29 16.59 -16.15
CA THR A 492 -9.85 16.35 -17.54
C THR A 492 -9.85 14.86 -17.87
N GLY A 493 -9.55 14.00 -16.89
CA GLY A 493 -9.64 12.56 -16.99
C GLY A 493 -11.05 12.05 -17.25
N ILE A 494 -12.05 12.50 -16.49
CA ILE A 494 -13.46 12.13 -16.76
C ILE A 494 -13.90 12.59 -18.14
N VAL A 495 -13.61 13.83 -18.52
CA VAL A 495 -13.98 14.34 -19.85
C VAL A 495 -13.35 13.45 -20.93
N THR A 496 -12.09 13.07 -20.77
CA THR A 496 -11.39 12.15 -21.67
C THR A 496 -12.08 10.77 -21.74
N VAL A 497 -12.45 10.19 -20.60
CA VAL A 497 -13.17 8.91 -20.53
C VAL A 497 -14.52 9.01 -21.26
N VAL A 498 -15.30 10.06 -21.03
CA VAL A 498 -16.59 10.27 -21.72
C VAL A 498 -16.40 10.34 -23.24
N LEU A 499 -15.43 11.12 -23.72
CA LEU A 499 -15.13 11.19 -25.15
C LEU A 499 -14.67 9.83 -25.70
N CYS A 500 -13.89 9.06 -24.93
CA CYS A 500 -13.45 7.71 -25.28
C CYS A 500 -14.63 6.75 -25.48
N PHE A 501 -15.69 6.85 -24.66
CA PHE A 501 -16.89 6.00 -24.77
C PHE A 501 -17.80 6.39 -25.95
N ILE A 502 -17.87 7.68 -26.29
CA ILE A 502 -18.64 8.15 -27.45
C ILE A 502 -18.11 7.53 -28.76
N GLN A 503 -16.80 7.28 -28.84
CA GLN A 503 -16.15 6.78 -30.06
C GLN A 503 -16.62 5.41 -30.56
N PRO A 504 -16.57 4.32 -29.75
CA PRO A 504 -17.04 3.01 -30.19
C PRO A 504 -18.54 3.00 -30.46
N ILE A 505 -19.35 3.75 -29.69
CA ILE A 505 -20.79 3.89 -29.92
C ILE A 505 -21.04 4.55 -31.28
N GLY A 506 -20.38 5.67 -31.56
CA GLY A 506 -20.44 6.33 -32.86
C GLY A 506 -19.98 5.41 -34.00
N ALA A 507 -18.90 4.66 -33.79
CA ALA A 507 -18.37 3.73 -34.77
C ALA A 507 -19.31 2.53 -35.04
N TYR A 508 -20.13 2.13 -34.07
CA TYR A 508 -21.16 1.11 -34.27
C TYR A 508 -22.25 1.60 -35.23
N PHE A 509 -22.68 2.85 -35.11
CA PHE A 509 -23.66 3.49 -36.01
C PHE A 509 -23.03 4.06 -37.31
N ARG A 510 -21.83 3.61 -37.68
CA ARG A 510 -21.10 4.10 -38.84
C ARG A 510 -21.91 3.89 -40.14
N PRO A 511 -22.27 4.96 -40.87
CA PRO A 511 -23.05 4.84 -42.10
C PRO A 511 -22.30 4.08 -43.21
N HIS A 512 -23.06 3.38 -44.07
CA HIS A 512 -22.50 2.68 -45.23
C HIS A 512 -21.74 3.66 -46.14
N PRO A 513 -20.61 3.23 -46.77
CA PRO A 513 -19.94 4.03 -47.80
C PRO A 513 -20.94 4.56 -48.86
N GLY A 514 -20.82 5.84 -49.23
CA GLY A 514 -21.67 6.49 -50.24
C GLY A 514 -22.96 7.18 -49.73
N THR A 515 -23.28 7.09 -48.44
CA THR A 515 -24.48 7.74 -47.87
C THR A 515 -24.24 9.20 -47.48
N LYS A 516 -25.28 10.06 -47.57
CA LYS A 516 -25.20 11.51 -47.27
C LYS A 516 -24.71 11.83 -45.85
N LYS A 517 -24.95 10.95 -44.87
CA LYS A 517 -24.53 11.13 -43.47
C LYS A 517 -23.08 10.71 -43.21
N ARG A 518 -22.41 10.04 -44.15
CA ARG A 518 -21.05 9.53 -43.97
C ARG A 518 -19.98 10.62 -43.78
N PRO A 519 -20.00 11.76 -44.49
CA PRO A 519 -19.04 12.84 -44.26
C PRO A 519 -19.16 13.46 -42.86
N ILE A 520 -20.40 13.65 -42.38
CA ILE A 520 -20.69 14.17 -41.03
C ILE A 520 -20.10 13.23 -39.98
N PHE A 521 -20.36 11.92 -40.11
CA PHE A 521 -19.78 10.91 -39.24
C PHE A 521 -18.25 10.96 -39.25
N ASN A 522 -17.62 11.02 -40.44
CA ASN A 522 -16.16 11.03 -40.54
C ASN A 522 -15.55 12.25 -39.82
N TRP A 523 -16.17 13.44 -39.96
CA TRP A 523 -15.70 14.67 -39.29
C TRP A 523 -15.88 14.60 -37.78
N LEU A 524 -17.05 14.18 -37.29
CA LEU A 524 -17.32 14.02 -35.86
C LEU A 524 -16.41 12.97 -35.21
N HIS A 525 -16.29 11.79 -35.83
CA HIS A 525 -15.42 10.71 -35.34
C HIS A 525 -13.96 11.17 -35.24
N TRP A 526 -13.47 11.88 -36.28
CA TRP A 526 -12.14 12.46 -36.30
C TRP A 526 -11.95 13.52 -35.20
N LEU A 527 -12.86 14.49 -35.10
CA LEU A 527 -12.76 15.60 -34.15
C LEU A 527 -12.75 15.10 -32.71
N VAL A 528 -13.77 14.30 -32.34
CA VAL A 528 -13.90 13.75 -30.99
C VAL A 528 -12.71 12.86 -30.65
N GLY A 529 -12.11 12.19 -31.64
CA GLY A 529 -11.03 11.21 -31.42
C GLY A 529 -9.71 11.89 -31.12
N ASN A 530 -9.39 12.93 -31.89
CA ASN A 530 -8.21 13.75 -31.65
C ASN A 530 -8.38 14.60 -30.38
N ALA A 531 -9.58 15.12 -30.10
CA ALA A 531 -9.86 15.83 -28.86
C ALA A 531 -9.64 14.94 -27.63
N ALA A 532 -10.16 13.70 -27.66
CA ALA A 532 -9.92 12.72 -26.60
C ALA A 532 -8.44 12.41 -26.42
N HIS A 533 -7.68 12.23 -27.51
CA HIS A 533 -6.25 11.92 -27.43
C HIS A 533 -5.42 13.07 -26.85
N ILE A 534 -5.68 14.31 -27.29
CA ILE A 534 -5.01 15.51 -26.76
C ILE A 534 -5.32 15.67 -25.27
N LEU A 535 -6.60 15.56 -24.87
CA LEU A 535 -6.99 15.67 -23.46
C LEU A 535 -6.42 14.52 -22.62
N GLY A 536 -6.33 13.31 -23.16
CA GLY A 536 -5.71 12.17 -22.48
C GLY A 536 -4.22 12.40 -22.22
N ILE A 537 -3.48 12.90 -23.21
CA ILE A 537 -2.07 13.28 -23.03
C ILE A 537 -1.95 14.40 -21.99
N ALA A 538 -2.73 15.48 -22.11
CA ALA A 538 -2.71 16.58 -21.14
C ALA A 538 -3.00 16.10 -19.71
N THR A 539 -3.96 15.18 -19.56
CA THR A 539 -4.30 14.56 -18.26
C THR A 539 -3.11 13.79 -17.69
N ILE A 540 -2.33 13.09 -18.50
CA ILE A 540 -1.10 12.40 -18.05
C ILE A 540 -0.03 13.40 -17.58
N PHE A 541 0.14 14.55 -18.25
CA PHE A 541 1.04 15.60 -17.77
C PHE A 541 0.64 16.15 -16.41
N LEU A 542 -0.66 16.37 -16.19
CA LEU A 542 -1.19 16.83 -14.90
C LEU A 542 -0.93 15.82 -13.76
N ALA A 543 -0.84 14.53 -14.08
CA ALA A 543 -0.57 13.47 -13.11
C ALA A 543 0.84 13.56 -12.50
N VAL A 544 1.84 14.05 -13.25
CA VAL A 544 3.23 14.19 -12.76
C VAL A 544 3.32 15.15 -11.57
N TYR A 545 2.40 16.11 -11.49
CA TYR A 545 2.34 17.09 -10.41
C TYR A 545 1.42 16.67 -9.25
N LEU A 546 0.86 15.46 -9.29
CA LEU A 546 0.13 14.89 -8.16
C LEU A 546 1.12 14.24 -7.19
N GLN A 547 1.12 14.67 -5.93
CA GLN A 547 1.98 14.08 -4.90
C GLN A 547 1.70 12.58 -4.71
N LYS A 548 0.45 12.15 -4.86
CA LYS A 548 0.07 10.72 -4.80
C LYS A 548 0.74 9.85 -5.88
N ALA A 549 1.19 10.43 -6.98
CA ALA A 549 1.86 9.69 -8.04
C ALA A 549 3.36 9.44 -7.73
N GLU A 550 3.96 10.25 -6.85
CA GLU A 550 5.37 10.15 -6.43
C GLU A 550 6.37 10.10 -7.61
N LEU A 551 5.96 10.67 -8.75
CA LEU A 551 6.77 10.71 -9.96
C LEU A 551 7.83 11.81 -9.84
N PRO A 552 9.07 11.54 -10.28
CA PRO A 552 10.08 12.57 -10.31
C PRO A 552 9.71 13.65 -11.33
N ARG A 553 9.93 14.93 -10.98
CA ARG A 553 9.57 16.06 -11.84
C ARG A 553 10.21 16.00 -13.22
N TRP A 554 11.40 15.41 -13.35
CA TRP A 554 12.09 15.25 -14.63
C TRP A 554 11.39 14.27 -15.59
N SER A 555 10.44 13.43 -15.12
CA SER A 555 9.65 12.55 -15.98
C SER A 555 8.83 13.31 -17.02
N VAL A 556 8.54 14.59 -16.78
CA VAL A 556 7.92 15.50 -17.75
C VAL A 556 8.73 15.63 -19.04
N TYR A 557 10.06 15.52 -18.98
CA TYR A 557 10.93 15.59 -20.15
C TYR A 557 10.77 14.37 -21.07
N ILE A 558 10.49 13.19 -20.51
CA ILE A 558 10.18 11.99 -21.30
C ILE A 558 8.84 12.16 -22.02
N LEU A 559 7.82 12.67 -21.32
CA LEU A 559 6.53 12.98 -21.93
C LEU A 559 6.65 14.07 -23.01
N ALA A 560 7.46 15.11 -22.78
CA ALA A 560 7.74 16.15 -23.76
C ALA A 560 8.46 15.59 -25.00
N ALA A 561 9.47 14.72 -24.82
CA ALA A 561 10.14 14.04 -25.90
C ALA A 561 9.18 13.17 -26.73
N PHE A 562 8.26 12.46 -26.07
CA PHE A 562 7.16 11.75 -26.74
C PHE A 562 6.31 12.69 -27.60
N VAL A 563 5.85 13.82 -27.06
CA VAL A 563 5.00 14.77 -27.81
C VAL A 563 5.76 15.35 -29.01
N ILE A 564 7.02 15.77 -28.83
CA ILE A 564 7.86 16.31 -29.91
C ILE A 564 8.04 15.27 -31.02
N PHE A 565 8.42 14.04 -30.65
CA PHE A 565 8.59 12.94 -31.60
C PHE A 565 7.28 12.62 -32.35
N HIS A 566 6.16 12.54 -31.62
CA HIS A 566 4.84 12.30 -32.17
C HIS A 566 4.45 13.37 -33.20
N VAL A 567 4.61 14.65 -32.86
CA VAL A 567 4.31 15.78 -33.75
C VAL A 567 5.21 15.79 -34.98
N ILE A 568 6.52 15.56 -34.83
CA ILE A 568 7.48 15.51 -35.95
C ILE A 568 7.08 14.41 -36.94
N VAL A 569 6.77 13.20 -36.46
CA VAL A 569 6.35 12.10 -37.34
C VAL A 569 5.01 12.41 -38.02
N HIS A 570 4.06 13.04 -37.32
CA HIS A 570 2.83 13.52 -37.92
C HIS A 570 3.08 14.56 -39.03
N ILE A 571 4.02 15.49 -38.85
CA ILE A 571 4.40 16.48 -39.87
C ILE A 571 5.03 15.77 -41.07
N ILE A 572 6.03 14.90 -40.86
CA ILE A 572 6.71 14.15 -41.93
C ILE A 572 5.71 13.32 -42.75
N LEU A 573 4.81 12.59 -42.07
CA LEU A 573 3.79 11.78 -42.75
C LEU A 573 2.77 12.66 -43.49
N SER A 574 2.41 13.82 -42.94
CA SER A 574 1.50 14.77 -43.61
C SER A 574 2.13 15.34 -44.88
N LEU A 575 3.40 15.75 -44.82
CA LEU A 575 4.15 16.21 -46.00
C LEU A 575 4.30 15.09 -47.03
N THR A 576 4.58 13.86 -46.60
CA THR A 576 4.66 12.68 -47.49
C THR A 576 3.33 12.39 -48.20
N VAL A 577 2.20 12.58 -47.51
CA VAL A 577 0.87 12.47 -48.14
C VAL A 577 0.65 13.60 -49.14
N CYS A 578 0.92 14.85 -48.77
CA CYS A 578 0.79 15.99 -49.69
C CYS A 578 1.64 15.83 -50.96
N VAL A 579 2.89 15.37 -50.84
CA VAL A 579 3.79 15.14 -51.99
C VAL A 579 3.33 13.94 -52.83
N SER A 580 2.88 12.86 -52.17
CA SER A 580 2.29 11.70 -52.87
C SER A 580 1.08 12.12 -53.70
N ASP A 581 0.16 12.90 -53.12
CA ASP A 581 -1.04 13.37 -53.79
C ASP A 581 -0.71 14.36 -54.91
N GLY A 582 0.28 15.23 -54.72
CA GLY A 582 0.81 16.11 -55.76
C GLY A 582 1.40 15.35 -56.95
N ARG A 583 2.12 14.24 -56.72
CA ARG A 583 2.63 13.37 -57.80
C ARG A 583 1.52 12.63 -58.54
N ILE A 584 0.48 12.19 -57.81
CA ILE A 584 -0.72 11.57 -58.42
C ILE A 584 -1.48 12.62 -59.26
N SER A 585 -1.61 13.85 -58.75
CA SER A 585 -2.31 14.96 -59.44
C SER A 585 -1.53 15.51 -60.64
N ASN A 586 -0.20 15.46 -60.65
CA ASN A 586 0.59 15.82 -61.83
C ASN A 586 0.42 14.82 -63.00
N GLY A 587 -0.12 13.62 -62.75
CA GLY A 587 -0.54 12.66 -63.79
C GLY A 587 -2.02 12.78 -64.20
N ARG A 588 -2.86 13.50 -63.44
CA ARG A 588 -4.27 13.78 -63.75
C ARG A 588 -4.67 15.12 -63.12
N VAL A 589 -4.83 16.13 -63.97
CA VAL A 589 -5.26 17.48 -63.56
C VAL A 589 -6.57 17.39 -62.76
N ASN A 590 -6.55 17.91 -61.53
CA ASN A 590 -7.63 18.05 -60.55
C ASN A 590 -7.84 16.91 -59.54
N ALA A 591 -6.98 16.83 -58.51
CA ALA A 591 -7.37 16.23 -57.23
C ALA A 591 -6.68 16.92 -56.03
N PHE A 592 -7.34 17.91 -55.44
CA PHE A 592 -7.00 18.45 -54.12
C PHE A 592 -7.45 17.48 -53.00
N PRO A 593 -6.70 17.34 -51.89
CA PRO A 593 -6.89 16.29 -50.89
C PRO A 593 -8.02 16.55 -49.88
N MET A 594 -8.99 17.42 -50.21
CA MET A 594 -10.18 17.68 -49.37
C MET A 594 -11.49 17.13 -49.96
N LYS A 595 -11.42 16.41 -51.08
CA LYS A 595 -12.62 16.03 -51.85
C LYS A 595 -13.44 14.89 -51.23
N ASP A 596 -12.86 14.09 -50.34
CA ASP A 596 -13.57 13.02 -49.61
C ASP A 596 -14.40 13.53 -48.41
N MET A 597 -14.32 14.81 -48.05
CA MET A 597 -15.17 15.43 -47.02
C MET A 597 -16.36 16.21 -47.60
N LEU A 598 -16.36 16.51 -48.90
CA LEU A 598 -17.36 17.36 -49.57
C LEU A 598 -18.40 16.58 -50.41
N GLY A 599 -18.43 15.25 -50.31
CA GLY A 599 -19.56 14.46 -50.83
C GLY A 599 -19.75 14.46 -52.35
N GLN A 600 -18.71 14.74 -53.16
CA GLN A 600 -18.81 14.52 -54.60
C GLN A 600 -18.58 13.05 -54.96
N THR A 601 -19.65 12.44 -55.47
CA THR A 601 -19.68 11.13 -56.12
C THR A 601 -18.58 11.04 -57.18
N ARG A 602 -17.57 10.21 -56.94
CA ARG A 602 -16.88 9.55 -58.06
C ARG A 602 -17.56 8.20 -58.25
N GLN A 603 -18.22 8.03 -59.40
CA GLN A 603 -18.39 6.70 -59.97
C GLN A 603 -17.02 6.04 -59.92
N THR A 604 -16.94 4.93 -59.20
CA THR A 604 -15.80 4.04 -59.19
C THR A 604 -15.61 3.50 -60.60
N SER A 605 -14.88 4.23 -61.45
CA SER A 605 -14.19 3.60 -62.56
C SER A 605 -13.22 2.61 -61.94
N GLN A 606 -13.46 1.34 -62.24
CA GLN A 606 -12.95 0.12 -61.62
C GLN A 606 -11.44 -0.11 -61.85
N VAL A 607 -10.68 0.95 -62.12
CA VAL A 607 -9.27 0.92 -62.53
C VAL A 607 -8.53 2.02 -61.75
N ASP A 608 -8.14 1.70 -60.51
CA ASP A 608 -6.99 2.26 -59.76
C ASP A 608 -7.01 1.75 -58.31
N ARG A 609 -7.08 0.42 -58.14
CA ARG A 609 -7.14 -0.24 -56.82
C ARG A 609 -6.17 -1.42 -56.70
N SER A 610 -5.19 -1.53 -57.59
CA SER A 610 -4.23 -2.64 -57.62
C SER A 610 -2.87 -2.31 -57.02
N THR A 611 -2.56 -1.04 -56.73
CA THR A 611 -1.21 -0.63 -56.30
C THR A 611 -1.24 0.33 -55.11
N ASP A 612 -0.20 0.24 -54.29
CA ASP A 612 -0.01 1.13 -53.14
C ASP A 612 0.31 2.57 -53.60
N ALA A 613 -0.02 3.56 -52.79
CA ALA A 613 0.31 4.96 -53.06
C ALA A 613 1.84 5.18 -53.15
N PRO A 614 2.31 6.20 -53.90
CA PRO A 614 3.71 6.60 -53.91
C PRO A 614 4.25 6.80 -52.48
N PHE A 615 5.50 6.39 -52.25
CA PHE A 615 6.15 6.42 -50.93
C PHE A 615 5.54 5.48 -49.87
N SER A 616 4.73 4.49 -50.25
CA SER A 616 4.21 3.47 -49.32
C SER A 616 5.30 2.73 -48.54
N SER A 617 6.41 2.36 -49.18
CA SER A 617 7.57 1.74 -48.52
C SER A 617 8.20 2.65 -47.46
N PHE A 618 8.33 3.95 -47.75
CA PHE A 618 8.83 4.93 -46.77
C PHE A 618 7.87 5.08 -45.57
N ARG A 619 6.55 5.11 -45.81
CA ARG A 619 5.55 5.13 -44.72
C ARG A 619 5.63 3.87 -43.86
N ARG A 620 5.80 2.69 -44.45
CA ARG A 620 5.98 1.41 -43.72
C ARG A 620 7.25 1.44 -42.86
N LEU A 621 8.37 1.91 -43.41
CA LEU A 621 9.62 2.08 -42.66
C LEU A 621 9.41 3.03 -41.47
N LEU A 622 8.79 4.18 -41.70
CA LEU A 622 8.55 5.16 -40.65
C LEU A 622 7.62 4.64 -39.55
N LEU A 623 6.60 3.84 -39.89
CA LEU A 623 5.78 3.13 -38.90
C LEU A 623 6.61 2.11 -38.10
N GLY A 624 7.49 1.37 -38.77
CA GLY A 624 8.41 0.40 -38.16
C GLY A 624 9.42 1.04 -37.21
N ILE A 625 9.72 2.34 -37.35
CA ILE A 625 10.53 3.12 -36.42
C ILE A 625 9.65 3.73 -35.31
N TYR A 626 8.52 4.32 -35.70
CA TYR A 626 7.63 5.04 -34.80
C TYR A 626 7.02 4.12 -33.73
N ALA A 627 6.46 2.97 -34.11
CA ALA A 627 5.76 2.12 -33.16
C ALA A 627 6.68 1.57 -32.05
N PRO A 628 7.90 1.06 -32.33
CA PRO A 628 8.84 0.67 -31.28
C PRO A 628 9.25 1.82 -30.36
N ILE A 629 9.55 3.02 -30.91
CA ILE A 629 9.94 4.17 -30.07
C ILE A 629 8.81 4.58 -29.13
N ILE A 630 7.56 4.63 -29.62
CA ILE A 630 6.39 4.92 -28.77
C ILE A 630 6.22 3.85 -27.68
N LEU A 631 6.38 2.57 -28.01
CA LEU A 631 6.29 1.49 -27.03
C LEU A 631 7.41 1.58 -25.98
N ILE A 632 8.64 1.89 -26.39
CA ILE A 632 9.77 2.09 -25.47
C ILE A 632 9.49 3.25 -24.52
N LEU A 633 9.03 4.39 -25.02
CA LEU A 633 8.67 5.55 -24.19
C LEU A 633 7.52 5.25 -23.24
N ALA A 634 6.49 4.53 -23.70
CA ALA A 634 5.37 4.10 -22.86
C ALA A 634 5.82 3.12 -21.77
N VAL A 635 6.63 2.12 -22.12
CA VAL A 635 7.20 1.15 -21.15
C VAL A 635 8.11 1.85 -20.15
N ALA A 636 8.97 2.76 -20.60
CA ALA A 636 9.82 3.55 -19.71
C ALA A 636 8.96 4.31 -18.69
N MET A 637 7.92 5.01 -19.13
CA MET A 637 6.99 5.71 -18.24
C MET A 637 6.23 4.77 -17.30
N ILE A 638 5.81 3.59 -17.76
CA ILE A 638 5.15 2.57 -16.91
C ILE A 638 6.13 2.06 -15.84
N CYS A 639 7.39 1.81 -16.19
CA CYS A 639 8.42 1.42 -15.22
C CYS A 639 8.63 2.52 -14.17
N LEU A 640 8.63 3.80 -14.56
CA LEU A 640 8.73 4.91 -13.60
C LEU A 640 7.56 4.93 -12.63
N VAL A 641 6.32 4.72 -13.11
CA VAL A 641 5.12 4.62 -12.26
C VAL A 641 5.20 3.40 -11.33
N ALA A 642 5.61 2.24 -11.84
CA ALA A 642 5.70 1.02 -11.05
C ALA A 642 6.74 1.13 -9.93
N LEU A 643 7.88 1.79 -10.20
CA LEU A 643 9.01 1.93 -9.28
C LEU A 643 8.96 3.19 -8.39
N ALA A 644 7.96 4.06 -8.56
CA ALA A 644 7.79 5.24 -7.71
C ALA A 644 7.59 4.84 -6.23
N PRO A 645 8.27 5.50 -5.26
CA PRO A 645 9.26 6.57 -5.43
C PRO A 645 10.64 6.01 -5.81
N ILE A 646 11.16 6.41 -6.98
CA ILE A 646 12.31 5.76 -7.63
C ILE A 646 13.59 5.85 -6.81
N ASN A 647 13.84 6.97 -6.10
CA ASN A 647 15.06 7.12 -5.31
C ASN A 647 15.15 6.10 -4.17
N SER A 648 14.02 5.77 -3.53
CA SER A 648 13.98 4.76 -2.47
C SER A 648 14.09 3.35 -3.06
N THR A 649 13.36 3.07 -4.14
CA THR A 649 13.37 1.76 -4.81
C THR A 649 14.74 1.44 -5.41
N TYR A 650 15.41 2.41 -6.04
CA TYR A 650 16.74 2.23 -6.62
C TYR A 650 17.79 1.92 -5.55
N ASN A 651 17.81 2.64 -4.43
CA ASN A 651 18.73 2.39 -3.32
C ASN A 651 18.50 1.00 -2.71
N ASN A 652 17.24 0.58 -2.57
CA ASN A 652 16.89 -0.75 -2.08
C ASN A 652 17.29 -1.88 -3.05
N ILE A 653 17.17 -1.68 -4.37
CA ILE A 653 17.58 -2.69 -5.38
C ILE A 653 19.10 -2.78 -5.50
N MET A 654 19.80 -1.65 -5.40
CA MET A 654 21.26 -1.59 -5.56
C MET A 654 22.03 -1.93 -4.27
N GLY A 655 21.34 -2.23 -3.17
CA GLY A 655 21.95 -2.65 -1.91
C GLY A 655 22.83 -1.59 -1.25
N ALA A 656 22.44 -0.31 -1.39
CA ALA A 656 23.15 0.83 -0.81
C ALA A 656 22.74 1.12 0.64
#